data_AF-A0A529LTS9-F1
#
_entry.id   AF-A0A529LTS9-F1
#
_cell.length_a   1.000
_cell.length_b   1.000
_cell.length_c   1.000
_cell.angle_alpha   90.00
_cell.angle_beta   90.00
_cell.angle_gamma   90.00
#
_symmetry.space_group_name_H-M   'P 1'
#
loop_
_entity.id
_entity.type
_entity.pdbx_description
1 polymer ?
#
loop_
_entity_poly.entity_id
_entity_poly.type
_entity_poly.pdbx_seq_one_letter_code
_entity_poly.pdbx_strand_id
1 'polypeptide(L)'
;ATISYAGTIASNGTGAAASIQSMTGGSVTLSGNLADTNASAGGNIVVAGNDAAAITFSGTSKVISSGATDGVSLGIIGNYGLGAPALNTNSTIDFTHGGLDISTMAGAGFVAIGDLGPAGATSTIITVTGAGNKINAGSDGLAVYGANVGSAGITFDSISADSTIPLPGDPGGAGVTLLGANLVGDVNIGGLRDTGYTGAWLYALSGTGEVNFTGTIDLDVQYAGFNIGGPEVGTVNIANVAGSTLTIDGGQFGIIQSSQGGTVNVGINGSASITNTTLSAISLGGGNDLAFTTLTYKGSITVGVGAVLSATGDATRLNMSGSVVSTTSSTAFDFFGHAEGIYDISSTIDHSGGEGVAIGGSANGTVTFSGTSKIFNTGANDAIVKAPSYVMDPQTKGTLAFTNGGLVITTSSGAGFTASTFGSGTVSVTGAGNTITTTNGGTALKLGDATAVVAGAKGATVGAGGIKFDTISVNGAATGISLNNVSGGVIDLGTVNLLGITGANARGVDISGTLGSTLNFASLNIGLGAANTIGLDLNGASLGASNITAGDFDVDGGGFAGTIGIDMADTTGTGTIQLGDTVNNNPAGQTSKIDNVGYGVQFSSATNAQLVFGDGAGPAESSIKTTGGQVIHATDTLPTNGDYNFNDVNFDGDISNLSSYKVYYVTADATALGDGSLLNPGTYANAQTSSANVIVLIDKNVDGGQATIDLGATSFQLDDGQVLLAFKSNDAAIDVSQLGVDTSAGASPAFHFTTVQNSPIIAAPAGIDTLRPVLQSNNATQVINLATSGSGIFTGGIQNLIVSNLGSGSGVAANATGASSFIVRN
;
A
#
# COMPACT_ATOMS: atom_id res chain seq x y z
N ALA A 1 -44.08 -30.86 48.12
CA ALA A 1 -45.28 -30.20 48.72
C ALA A 1 -45.83 -29.18 47.73
N THR A 2 -47.11 -28.82 47.81
CA THR A 2 -47.70 -27.73 47.00
C THR A 2 -48.10 -26.60 47.93
N ILE A 3 -47.41 -25.46 47.84
CA ILE A 3 -47.59 -24.29 48.69
C ILE A 3 -48.06 -23.13 47.81
N SER A 4 -49.11 -22.43 48.22
CA SER A 4 -49.55 -21.19 47.58
C SER A 4 -49.80 -20.13 48.63
N TYR A 5 -49.22 -18.95 48.46
CA TYR A 5 -49.35 -17.82 49.37
C TYR A 5 -49.59 -16.53 48.58
N ALA A 6 -50.77 -15.95 48.77
CA ALA A 6 -51.20 -14.73 48.08
C ALA A 6 -51.08 -13.46 48.95
N GLY A 7 -50.64 -13.60 50.21
CA GLY A 7 -50.45 -12.47 51.12
C GLY A 7 -49.21 -11.64 50.76
N THR A 8 -49.15 -10.40 51.25
CA THR A 8 -47.95 -9.57 51.12
C THR A 8 -46.88 -10.06 52.09
N ILE A 9 -45.65 -10.28 51.59
CA ILE A 9 -44.47 -10.57 52.39
C ILE A 9 -43.73 -9.24 52.59
N ALA A 10 -43.74 -8.71 53.81
CA ALA A 10 -42.99 -7.52 54.19
C ALA A 10 -41.88 -7.90 55.17
N SER A 11 -40.63 -7.72 54.75
CA SER A 11 -39.43 -7.97 55.56
C SER A 11 -38.70 -6.66 55.85
N ASN A 12 -38.08 -6.58 57.02
CA ASN A 12 -37.15 -5.52 57.42
C ASN A 12 -35.99 -6.06 58.26
N GLY A 13 -35.86 -7.39 58.36
CA GLY A 13 -34.86 -8.08 59.17
C GLY A 13 -33.61 -8.43 58.37
N THR A 14 -32.69 -9.15 59.03
CA THR A 14 -31.39 -9.55 58.43
C THR A 14 -31.40 -10.92 57.77
N GLY A 15 -32.54 -11.62 57.81
CA GLY A 15 -32.72 -12.93 57.20
C GLY A 15 -33.39 -12.82 55.84
N ALA A 16 -33.37 -13.91 55.05
CA ALA A 16 -34.02 -13.97 53.75
C ALA A 16 -35.51 -13.59 53.84
N ALA A 17 -35.96 -12.68 52.96
CA ALA A 17 -37.37 -12.33 52.81
C ALA A 17 -38.19 -13.53 52.31
N ALA A 18 -37.58 -14.38 51.46
CA ALA A 18 -38.10 -15.69 51.09
C ALA A 18 -36.95 -16.70 50.99
N SER A 19 -37.11 -17.88 51.57
CA SER A 19 -36.15 -18.97 51.47
C SER A 19 -36.86 -20.29 51.18
N ILE A 20 -36.57 -20.88 50.02
CA ILE A 20 -37.19 -22.13 49.54
C ILE A 20 -36.07 -23.11 49.21
N GLN A 21 -35.90 -24.13 50.04
CA GLN A 21 -34.74 -25.00 49.94
C GLN A 21 -35.10 -26.48 50.08
N SER A 22 -34.28 -27.34 49.48
CA SER A 22 -34.29 -28.80 49.65
C SER A 22 -35.63 -29.47 49.33
N MET A 23 -36.42 -28.93 48.40
CA MET A 23 -37.61 -29.60 47.89
C MET A 23 -37.24 -30.72 46.94
N THR A 24 -37.88 -31.89 47.07
CA THR A 24 -37.77 -33.00 46.11
C THR A 24 -39.11 -33.17 45.38
N GLY A 25 -39.48 -32.16 44.59
CA GLY A 25 -40.74 -32.10 43.86
C GLY A 25 -41.86 -31.26 44.48
N GLY A 26 -42.91 -31.04 43.68
CA GLY A 26 -44.06 -30.21 44.04
C GLY A 26 -43.89 -28.76 43.57
N SER A 27 -44.58 -27.82 44.22
CA SER A 27 -44.54 -26.42 43.81
C SER A 27 -44.68 -25.42 44.96
N VAL A 28 -44.14 -24.22 44.75
CA VAL A 28 -44.34 -23.05 45.62
C VAL A 28 -44.76 -21.87 44.75
N THR A 29 -45.90 -21.26 45.05
CA THR A 29 -46.37 -20.05 44.35
C THR A 29 -46.57 -18.92 45.35
N LEU A 30 -45.78 -17.86 45.24
CA LEU A 30 -45.90 -16.64 46.01
C LEU A 30 -46.50 -15.54 45.12
N SER A 31 -47.82 -15.35 45.20
CA SER A 31 -48.58 -14.47 44.30
C SER A 31 -48.92 -13.10 44.90
N GLY A 32 -48.65 -12.89 46.19
CA GLY A 32 -48.71 -11.56 46.79
C GLY A 32 -47.43 -10.75 46.56
N ASN A 33 -47.47 -9.46 46.90
CA ASN A 33 -46.30 -8.58 46.79
C ASN A 33 -45.22 -8.98 47.80
N LEU A 34 -43.96 -8.78 47.43
CA LEU A 34 -42.81 -8.96 48.30
C LEU A 34 -42.09 -7.62 48.43
N ALA A 35 -41.81 -7.20 49.66
CA ALA A 35 -41.03 -5.99 49.93
C ALA A 35 -40.05 -6.24 51.08
N ASP A 36 -38.76 -6.13 50.79
CA ASP A 36 -37.71 -5.87 51.77
C ASP A 36 -37.13 -4.47 51.52
N THR A 37 -37.08 -3.66 52.57
CA THR A 37 -36.71 -2.23 52.47
C THR A 37 -35.52 -1.86 53.36
N ASN A 38 -34.84 -2.84 53.97
CA ASN A 38 -33.69 -2.56 54.83
C ASN A 38 -32.38 -2.50 54.01
N ALA A 39 -32.07 -1.36 53.41
CA ALA A 39 -30.86 -1.21 52.59
C ALA A 39 -29.53 -1.53 53.29
N SER A 40 -29.45 -1.44 54.62
CA SER A 40 -28.20 -1.67 55.36
C SER A 40 -27.92 -3.13 55.68
N ALA A 41 -28.97 -3.93 55.82
CA ALA A 41 -28.87 -5.29 56.34
C ALA A 41 -30.04 -6.18 55.91
N GLY A 42 -30.80 -5.80 54.88
CA GLY A 42 -32.05 -6.44 54.48
C GLY A 42 -31.86 -7.83 53.92
N GLY A 43 -32.98 -8.52 53.80
CA GLY A 43 -33.05 -9.89 53.33
C GLY A 43 -32.86 -10.04 51.83
N ASN A 44 -32.87 -11.31 51.41
CA ASN A 44 -32.75 -11.75 50.03
C ASN A 44 -33.84 -12.75 49.66
N ILE A 45 -33.89 -13.14 48.38
CA ILE A 45 -34.62 -14.34 47.94
C ILE A 45 -33.61 -15.47 47.75
N VAL A 46 -33.76 -16.55 48.49
CA VAL A 46 -32.89 -17.74 48.38
C VAL A 46 -33.70 -18.93 47.89
N VAL A 47 -33.29 -19.51 46.77
CA VAL A 47 -33.83 -20.78 46.27
C VAL A 47 -32.69 -21.74 46.01
N ALA A 48 -32.53 -22.77 46.84
CA ALA A 48 -31.31 -23.61 46.79
C ALA A 48 -31.58 -25.09 47.11
N GLY A 49 -30.85 -25.97 46.42
CA GLY A 49 -30.86 -27.42 46.66
C GLY A 49 -32.19 -28.11 46.33
N ASN A 50 -33.02 -27.51 45.47
CA ASN A 50 -34.30 -28.11 45.07
C ASN A 50 -34.13 -29.02 43.86
N ASP A 51 -34.85 -30.13 43.83
CA ASP A 51 -34.91 -31.06 42.71
C ASP A 51 -36.36 -31.23 42.23
N ALA A 52 -36.58 -31.13 40.91
CA ALA A 52 -37.89 -31.29 40.26
C ALA A 52 -39.03 -30.40 40.82
N ALA A 53 -38.72 -29.24 41.39
CA ALA A 53 -39.70 -28.32 41.98
C ALA A 53 -40.08 -27.18 41.01
N ALA A 54 -41.34 -26.74 41.04
CA ALA A 54 -41.80 -25.56 40.32
C ALA A 54 -42.04 -24.39 41.30
N ILE A 55 -41.22 -23.34 41.20
CA ILE A 55 -41.23 -22.21 42.12
C ILE A 55 -41.59 -20.95 41.34
N THR A 56 -42.64 -20.24 41.76
CA THR A 56 -43.14 -19.07 41.04
C THR A 56 -43.35 -17.90 41.99
N PHE A 57 -42.76 -16.76 41.66
CA PHE A 57 -43.03 -15.47 42.29
C PHE A 57 -43.86 -14.63 41.33
N SER A 58 -45.15 -14.44 41.59
CA SER A 58 -46.12 -13.83 40.66
C SER A 58 -46.83 -12.57 41.16
N GLY A 59 -46.45 -12.02 42.33
CA GLY A 59 -46.92 -10.70 42.77
C GLY A 59 -46.56 -9.57 41.80
N THR A 60 -47.27 -8.44 41.83
CA THR A 60 -47.03 -7.32 40.91
C THR A 60 -45.86 -6.43 41.33
N SER A 61 -45.34 -6.60 42.55
CA SER A 61 -44.16 -5.93 43.07
C SER A 61 -43.34 -6.90 43.93
N LYS A 62 -42.02 -6.96 43.68
CA LYS A 62 -41.03 -7.79 44.36
C LYS A 62 -39.79 -6.93 44.60
N VAL A 63 -39.83 -6.12 45.65
CA VAL A 63 -38.75 -5.20 46.02
C VAL A 63 -37.81 -5.89 47.00
N ILE A 64 -36.51 -5.92 46.67
CA ILE A 64 -35.45 -6.40 47.55
C ILE A 64 -34.43 -5.28 47.74
N SER A 65 -34.23 -4.86 48.98
CA SER A 65 -33.16 -3.94 49.35
C SER A 65 -32.25 -4.60 50.37
N SER A 66 -30.99 -4.80 50.02
CA SER A 66 -30.02 -5.51 50.85
C SER A 66 -28.70 -4.73 50.97
N GLY A 67 -27.95 -5.03 52.04
CA GLY A 67 -26.62 -4.46 52.26
C GLY A 67 -25.56 -5.24 51.49
N ALA A 68 -24.81 -6.06 52.23
CA ALA A 68 -23.76 -6.94 51.69
C ALA A 68 -24.30 -8.28 51.18
N THR A 69 -25.57 -8.61 51.43
CA THR A 69 -26.21 -9.83 50.95
C THR A 69 -26.65 -9.68 49.50
N ASP A 70 -26.55 -10.75 48.71
CA ASP A 70 -27.08 -10.75 47.34
C ASP A 70 -28.59 -10.52 47.35
N GLY A 71 -29.16 -9.88 46.32
CA GLY A 71 -30.60 -9.63 46.25
C GLY A 71 -31.41 -10.91 45.99
N VAL A 72 -31.01 -11.67 44.97
CA VAL A 72 -31.60 -12.97 44.63
C VAL A 72 -30.48 -14.00 44.44
N SER A 73 -30.57 -15.12 45.13
CA SER A 73 -29.61 -16.22 45.09
C SER A 73 -30.31 -17.53 44.73
N LEU A 74 -30.11 -18.02 43.53
CA LEU A 74 -30.63 -19.30 43.05
C LEU A 74 -29.48 -20.28 42.89
N GLY A 75 -29.57 -21.43 43.54
CA GLY A 75 -28.57 -22.50 43.42
C GLY A 75 -27.32 -22.32 44.29
N ILE A 76 -27.33 -21.35 45.21
CA ILE A 76 -26.23 -21.04 46.11
C ILE A 76 -26.76 -20.64 47.50
N ILE A 77 -26.04 -21.03 48.55
CA ILE A 77 -26.29 -20.61 49.93
C ILE A 77 -25.14 -19.71 50.39
N GLY A 78 -25.47 -18.47 50.74
CA GLY A 78 -24.50 -17.40 50.99
C GLY A 78 -24.34 -16.49 49.78
N ASN A 79 -23.43 -15.53 49.89
CA ASN A 79 -23.19 -14.53 48.85
C ASN A 79 -22.38 -15.10 47.69
N TYR A 80 -22.60 -14.59 46.49
CA TYR A 80 -21.80 -14.90 45.31
C TYR A 80 -20.29 -14.64 45.56
N GLY A 81 -19.45 -15.48 44.95
CA GLY A 81 -17.99 -15.50 45.16
C GLY A 81 -17.51 -16.21 46.43
N LEU A 82 -18.34 -16.34 47.48
CA LEU A 82 -17.96 -16.96 48.77
C LEU A 82 -18.93 -18.04 49.27
N GLY A 83 -20.13 -18.11 48.69
CA GLY A 83 -21.21 -19.01 49.09
C GLY A 83 -20.98 -20.46 48.67
N ALA A 84 -21.67 -21.38 49.34
CA ALA A 84 -21.61 -22.80 49.02
C ALA A 84 -22.64 -23.13 47.91
N PRO A 85 -22.21 -23.71 46.77
CA PRO A 85 -23.14 -24.17 45.74
C PRO A 85 -24.13 -25.19 46.31
N ALA A 86 -25.41 -24.95 46.04
CA ALA A 86 -26.52 -25.83 46.40
C ALA A 86 -27.50 -25.77 45.22
N LEU A 87 -27.12 -26.42 44.12
CA LEU A 87 -27.77 -26.29 42.82
C LEU A 87 -29.25 -26.68 42.88
N ASN A 88 -30.07 -25.96 42.13
CA ASN A 88 -31.40 -26.45 41.81
C ASN A 88 -31.31 -27.34 40.58
N THR A 89 -31.83 -28.56 40.66
CA THR A 89 -31.83 -29.51 39.55
C THR A 89 -33.26 -29.76 39.07
N ASN A 90 -33.45 -29.92 37.76
CA ASN A 90 -34.75 -30.21 37.12
C ASN A 90 -35.91 -29.28 37.54
N SER A 91 -35.58 -28.11 38.09
CA SER A 91 -36.54 -27.22 38.75
C SER A 91 -36.75 -25.97 37.90
N THR A 92 -37.99 -25.48 37.88
CA THR A 92 -38.34 -24.21 37.24
C THR A 92 -38.48 -23.12 38.30
N ILE A 93 -37.87 -21.96 38.05
CA ILE A 93 -37.93 -20.81 38.94
C ILE A 93 -38.37 -19.60 38.11
N ASP A 94 -39.59 -19.16 38.33
CA ASP A 94 -40.25 -18.17 37.48
C ASP A 94 -40.59 -16.90 38.27
N PHE A 95 -40.09 -15.76 37.80
CA PHE A 95 -40.51 -14.43 38.23
C PHE A 95 -41.44 -13.84 37.16
N THR A 96 -42.72 -13.70 37.49
CA THR A 96 -43.75 -13.28 36.54
C THR A 96 -44.46 -12.00 36.97
N HIS A 97 -45.12 -11.36 35.99
CA HIS A 97 -45.83 -10.07 36.10
C HIS A 97 -44.96 -8.84 36.39
N GLY A 98 -43.63 -8.96 36.28
CA GLY A 98 -42.72 -7.85 36.42
C GLY A 98 -42.52 -7.38 37.87
N GLY A 99 -41.99 -6.16 37.99
CA GLY A 99 -41.80 -5.48 39.28
C GLY A 99 -40.73 -6.09 40.20
N LEU A 100 -39.82 -6.90 39.67
CA LEU A 100 -38.63 -7.37 40.40
C LEU A 100 -37.61 -6.23 40.49
N ASP A 101 -37.58 -5.53 41.61
CA ASP A 101 -36.73 -4.37 41.84
C ASP A 101 -35.69 -4.68 42.91
N ILE A 102 -34.44 -4.85 42.50
CA ILE A 102 -33.34 -5.29 43.36
C ILE A 102 -32.37 -4.13 43.55
N SER A 103 -32.08 -3.80 44.81
CA SER A 103 -31.01 -2.87 45.17
C SER A 103 -30.11 -3.47 46.24
N THR A 104 -28.81 -3.53 45.97
CA THR A 104 -27.80 -4.01 46.92
C THR A 104 -26.72 -2.95 47.12
N MET A 105 -26.12 -2.88 48.31
CA MET A 105 -25.01 -1.95 48.57
C MET A 105 -23.64 -2.55 48.21
N ALA A 106 -23.44 -3.84 48.44
CA ALA A 106 -22.19 -4.55 48.11
C ALA A 106 -22.40 -6.04 47.70
N GLY A 107 -23.62 -6.58 47.84
CA GLY A 107 -23.96 -7.92 47.35
C GLY A 107 -24.24 -7.94 45.85
N ALA A 108 -24.29 -9.11 45.23
CA ALA A 108 -24.69 -9.24 43.83
C ALA A 108 -26.21 -9.00 43.65
N GLY A 109 -26.63 -8.60 42.46
CA GLY A 109 -28.04 -8.33 42.17
C GLY A 109 -28.88 -9.61 42.08
N PHE A 110 -28.74 -10.31 40.96
CA PHE A 110 -29.45 -11.55 40.67
C PHE A 110 -28.47 -12.65 40.28
N VAL A 111 -28.42 -13.72 41.06
CA VAL A 111 -27.45 -14.81 40.92
C VAL A 111 -28.19 -16.12 40.68
N ALA A 112 -27.76 -16.85 39.67
CA ALA A 112 -28.35 -18.10 39.24
C ALA A 112 -27.26 -19.12 38.89
N ILE A 113 -27.02 -20.06 39.80
CA ILE A 113 -26.03 -21.13 39.64
C ILE A 113 -26.75 -22.43 39.33
N GLY A 114 -26.42 -23.01 38.18
CA GLY A 114 -26.90 -24.28 37.67
C GLY A 114 -25.77 -25.30 37.47
N ASP A 115 -26.12 -26.41 36.83
CA ASP A 115 -25.17 -27.48 36.49
C ASP A 115 -24.48 -27.17 35.15
N LEU A 116 -23.15 -27.11 35.15
CA LEU A 116 -22.30 -26.89 33.95
C LEU A 116 -22.08 -28.16 33.11
N GLY A 117 -22.82 -29.24 33.39
CA GLY A 117 -22.76 -30.47 32.61
C GLY A 117 -23.11 -30.28 31.12
N PRO A 118 -22.97 -31.33 30.30
CA PRO A 118 -23.28 -31.28 28.86
C PRO A 118 -24.69 -30.75 28.57
N ALA A 119 -24.91 -30.15 27.40
CA ALA A 119 -26.24 -29.68 26.96
C ALA A 119 -27.32 -30.76 27.15
N GLY A 120 -28.28 -30.50 28.02
CA GLY A 120 -29.26 -31.50 28.51
C GLY A 120 -29.06 -31.95 29.97
N ALA A 121 -28.07 -31.39 30.67
CA ALA A 121 -27.89 -31.54 32.11
C ALA A 121 -29.17 -31.14 32.88
N THR A 122 -29.33 -31.71 34.07
CA THR A 122 -30.45 -31.50 34.99
C THR A 122 -30.47 -30.09 35.58
N SER A 123 -29.98 -29.07 34.87
CA SER A 123 -29.85 -27.70 35.36
C SER A 123 -31.22 -27.03 35.54
N THR A 124 -31.29 -26.07 36.45
CA THR A 124 -32.51 -25.29 36.69
C THR A 124 -32.87 -24.44 35.48
N ILE A 125 -34.17 -24.27 35.25
CA ILE A 125 -34.72 -23.40 34.22
C ILE A 125 -35.24 -22.14 34.92
N ILE A 126 -34.81 -20.97 34.45
CA ILE A 126 -35.16 -19.68 35.05
C ILE A 126 -35.88 -18.82 34.02
N THR A 127 -36.94 -18.14 34.46
CA THR A 127 -37.59 -17.08 33.67
C THR A 127 -37.82 -15.83 34.51
N VAL A 128 -37.70 -14.66 33.87
CA VAL A 128 -38.01 -13.36 34.46
C VAL A 128 -38.78 -12.57 33.42
N THR A 129 -40.04 -12.24 33.69
CA THR A 129 -40.96 -11.68 32.69
C THR A 129 -41.77 -10.51 33.25
N GLY A 130 -42.33 -9.71 32.34
CA GLY A 130 -43.06 -8.48 32.67
C GLY A 130 -42.15 -7.25 32.73
N ALA A 131 -42.75 -6.08 32.91
CA ALA A 131 -42.05 -4.79 32.98
C ALA A 131 -41.73 -4.38 34.43
N GLY A 132 -40.82 -3.44 34.61
CA GLY A 132 -40.40 -2.93 35.91
C GLY A 132 -39.36 -3.79 36.61
N ASN A 133 -38.74 -4.75 35.90
CA ASN A 133 -37.66 -5.57 36.47
C ASN A 133 -36.34 -4.77 36.40
N LYS A 134 -35.69 -4.52 37.54
CA LYS A 134 -34.50 -3.68 37.66
C LYS A 134 -33.49 -4.25 38.63
N ILE A 135 -32.21 -4.02 38.35
CA ILE A 135 -31.10 -4.31 39.26
C ILE A 135 -30.28 -3.03 39.45
N ASN A 136 -29.98 -2.70 40.70
CA ASN A 136 -28.99 -1.71 41.09
C ASN A 136 -28.07 -2.32 42.14
N ALA A 137 -26.97 -2.92 41.70
CA ALA A 137 -26.06 -3.67 42.54
C ALA A 137 -24.75 -2.91 42.80
N GLY A 138 -24.24 -2.96 44.04
CA GLY A 138 -22.88 -2.50 44.37
C GLY A 138 -21.79 -3.55 44.12
N SER A 139 -22.10 -4.55 43.29
CA SER A 139 -21.24 -5.65 42.85
C SER A 139 -21.79 -6.14 41.50
N ASP A 140 -21.59 -7.41 41.15
CA ASP A 140 -22.10 -8.03 39.94
C ASP A 140 -23.62 -7.90 39.81
N GLY A 141 -24.10 -7.58 38.60
CA GLY A 141 -25.51 -7.30 38.34
C GLY A 141 -26.34 -8.57 38.18
N LEU A 142 -26.38 -9.11 36.96
CA LEU A 142 -27.01 -10.39 36.62
C LEU A 142 -25.94 -11.45 36.38
N ALA A 143 -25.89 -12.50 37.20
CA ALA A 143 -24.98 -13.62 37.04
C ALA A 143 -25.74 -14.93 36.82
N VAL A 144 -25.70 -15.45 35.59
CA VAL A 144 -26.29 -16.75 35.20
C VAL A 144 -25.17 -17.69 34.80
N TYR A 145 -24.95 -18.72 35.62
CA TYR A 145 -23.84 -19.64 35.49
C TYR A 145 -24.36 -21.08 35.44
N GLY A 146 -24.37 -21.69 34.24
CA GLY A 146 -24.87 -23.05 34.00
C GLY A 146 -26.39 -23.22 34.13
N ALA A 147 -27.12 -22.24 34.65
CA ALA A 147 -28.58 -22.26 34.67
C ALA A 147 -29.16 -21.98 33.28
N ASN A 148 -30.22 -22.70 32.92
CA ASN A 148 -30.87 -22.57 31.61
C ASN A 148 -31.93 -21.47 31.63
N VAL A 149 -32.11 -20.81 30.48
CA VAL A 149 -33.15 -19.80 30.30
C VAL A 149 -34.38 -20.47 29.70
N GLY A 150 -35.53 -20.34 30.37
CA GLY A 150 -36.80 -20.88 29.90
C GLY A 150 -37.31 -20.17 28.65
N SER A 151 -38.29 -20.76 27.96
CA SER A 151 -38.83 -20.24 26.69
C SER A 151 -39.45 -18.85 26.78
N ALA A 152 -39.85 -18.39 27.97
CA ALA A 152 -40.35 -17.04 28.19
C ALA A 152 -39.23 -15.99 28.32
N GLY A 153 -37.98 -16.42 28.45
CA GLY A 153 -36.81 -15.57 28.55
C GLY A 153 -36.55 -14.99 29.94
N ILE A 154 -35.52 -14.15 30.00
CA ILE A 154 -35.17 -13.28 31.13
C ILE A 154 -35.23 -11.84 30.63
N THR A 155 -36.01 -10.99 31.28
CA THR A 155 -36.15 -9.58 30.89
C THR A 155 -35.93 -8.66 32.09
N PHE A 156 -34.95 -7.78 31.99
CA PHE A 156 -34.71 -6.66 32.89
C PHE A 156 -34.78 -5.36 32.10
N ASP A 157 -35.52 -4.37 32.61
CA ASP A 157 -35.62 -3.05 31.99
C ASP A 157 -34.32 -2.26 32.14
N SER A 158 -33.59 -2.47 33.23
CA SER A 158 -32.29 -1.83 33.46
C SER A 158 -31.47 -2.58 34.49
N ILE A 159 -30.16 -2.70 34.24
CA ILE A 159 -29.16 -3.18 35.19
C ILE A 159 -28.14 -2.08 35.40
N SER A 160 -27.87 -1.75 36.66
CA SER A 160 -26.73 -0.94 37.09
C SER A 160 -25.89 -1.78 38.04
N ALA A 161 -24.58 -1.82 37.81
CA ALA A 161 -23.63 -2.60 38.59
C ALA A 161 -22.35 -1.79 38.85
N ASP A 162 -21.62 -2.21 39.88
CA ASP A 162 -20.20 -1.85 40.09
C ASP A 162 -19.44 -3.17 40.21
N SER A 163 -19.29 -3.85 39.06
CA SER A 163 -18.82 -5.23 39.03
C SER A 163 -17.41 -5.39 39.59
N THR A 164 -17.17 -6.53 40.23
CA THR A 164 -15.91 -6.75 40.97
C THR A 164 -14.86 -7.45 40.12
N ILE A 165 -13.59 -7.36 40.52
CA ILE A 165 -12.53 -8.13 39.86
C ILE A 165 -12.79 -9.62 40.13
N PRO A 166 -12.81 -10.50 39.11
CA PRO A 166 -12.99 -11.93 39.31
C PRO A 166 -11.94 -12.49 40.28
N LEU A 167 -12.40 -13.23 41.28
CA LEU A 167 -11.52 -13.99 42.16
C LEU A 167 -10.95 -15.22 41.41
N PRO A 168 -9.77 -15.74 41.78
CA PRO A 168 -9.25 -16.96 41.18
C PRO A 168 -10.25 -18.13 41.29
N GLY A 169 -10.73 -18.62 40.15
CA GLY A 169 -11.76 -19.67 40.07
C GLY A 169 -13.20 -19.17 39.94
N ASP A 170 -13.42 -17.85 39.99
CA ASP A 170 -14.69 -17.19 39.66
C ASP A 170 -14.64 -16.69 38.21
N PRO A 171 -15.55 -17.15 37.33
CA PRO A 171 -15.70 -16.60 35.99
C PRO A 171 -16.60 -15.35 35.95
N GLY A 172 -16.97 -14.78 37.10
CA GLY A 172 -17.77 -13.56 37.27
C GLY A 172 -16.95 -12.27 37.24
N GLY A 173 -17.53 -11.19 37.75
CA GLY A 173 -16.96 -9.84 37.69
C GLY A 173 -17.51 -8.98 36.56
N ALA A 174 -18.82 -9.11 36.28
CA ALA A 174 -19.49 -8.30 35.28
C ALA A 174 -20.88 -7.82 35.68
N GLY A 175 -21.31 -6.71 35.08
CA GLY A 175 -22.69 -6.23 35.17
C GLY A 175 -23.69 -7.26 34.64
N VAL A 176 -23.34 -7.98 33.58
CA VAL A 176 -24.06 -9.17 33.11
C VAL A 176 -23.09 -10.31 32.80
N THR A 177 -23.20 -11.42 33.52
CA THR A 177 -22.50 -12.68 33.24
C THR A 177 -23.51 -13.72 32.77
N LEU A 178 -23.32 -14.25 31.57
CA LEU A 178 -24.00 -15.44 31.06
C LEU A 178 -22.94 -16.47 30.65
N LEU A 179 -22.90 -17.61 31.32
CA LEU A 179 -21.87 -18.62 31.07
C LEU A 179 -22.45 -20.03 31.11
N GLY A 180 -22.26 -20.77 30.02
CA GLY A 180 -22.66 -22.18 29.92
C GLY A 180 -24.18 -22.41 29.92
N ALA A 181 -24.98 -21.38 29.64
CA ALA A 181 -26.43 -21.47 29.65
C ALA A 181 -27.00 -21.99 28.31
N ASN A 182 -28.04 -22.82 28.38
CA ASN A 182 -28.92 -23.07 27.22
C ASN A 182 -30.05 -22.03 27.19
N LEU A 183 -30.05 -21.20 26.16
CA LEU A 183 -31.01 -20.14 25.92
C LEU A 183 -32.17 -20.68 25.08
N VAL A 184 -33.24 -21.14 25.74
CA VAL A 184 -34.48 -21.52 25.02
C VAL A 184 -35.31 -20.29 24.65
N GLY A 185 -35.30 -19.27 25.51
CA GLY A 185 -35.84 -17.94 25.24
C GLY A 185 -34.77 -16.87 25.38
N ASP A 186 -35.13 -15.65 24.98
CA ASP A 186 -34.19 -14.53 24.92
C ASP A 186 -33.81 -13.99 26.29
N VAL A 187 -32.61 -13.42 26.40
CA VAL A 187 -32.19 -12.58 27.52
C VAL A 187 -32.21 -11.12 27.07
N ASN A 188 -33.16 -10.34 27.57
CA ASN A 188 -33.39 -8.95 27.17
C ASN A 188 -33.04 -7.98 28.30
N ILE A 189 -32.07 -7.11 28.05
CA ILE A 189 -31.59 -6.07 28.96
C ILE A 189 -31.91 -4.70 28.35
N GLY A 190 -32.84 -3.95 28.95
CA GLY A 190 -33.35 -2.66 28.49
C GLY A 190 -32.44 -1.45 28.75
N GLY A 191 -31.30 -1.69 29.40
CA GLY A 191 -30.24 -0.73 29.68
C GLY A 191 -29.22 -1.36 30.60
N LEU A 192 -27.94 -1.03 30.41
CA LEU A 192 -26.85 -1.57 31.21
C LEU A 192 -25.88 -0.43 31.58
N ARG A 193 -25.64 -0.24 32.86
CA ARG A 193 -24.58 0.61 33.36
C ARG A 193 -23.63 -0.21 34.22
N ASP A 194 -22.34 -0.08 33.98
CA ASP A 194 -21.33 -0.69 34.84
C ASP A 194 -20.10 0.21 34.95
N THR A 195 -19.60 0.41 36.18
CA THR A 195 -18.38 1.18 36.48
C THR A 195 -17.24 0.32 37.04
N GLY A 196 -17.43 -0.99 37.06
CA GLY A 196 -16.58 -1.96 37.73
C GLY A 196 -15.51 -2.57 36.82
N TYR A 197 -15.52 -3.89 36.67
CA TYR A 197 -14.49 -4.63 35.96
C TYR A 197 -14.82 -4.95 34.50
N THR A 198 -15.96 -5.59 34.24
CA THR A 198 -16.40 -5.98 32.87
C THR A 198 -17.87 -5.63 32.67
N GLY A 199 -18.26 -5.03 31.54
CA GLY A 199 -19.66 -4.69 31.33
C GLY A 199 -20.54 -5.93 31.17
N ALA A 200 -20.20 -6.78 30.19
CA ALA A 200 -20.83 -8.09 30.02
C ALA A 200 -19.85 -9.20 29.63
N TRP A 201 -19.99 -10.35 30.27
CA TRP A 201 -19.25 -11.58 29.97
C TRP A 201 -20.23 -12.64 29.44
N LEU A 202 -20.12 -12.97 28.15
CA LEU A 202 -21.03 -13.88 27.45
C LEU A 202 -20.22 -15.07 26.89
N TYR A 203 -20.39 -16.26 27.45
CA TYR A 203 -19.47 -17.36 27.15
C TYR A 203 -20.16 -18.72 27.06
N ALA A 204 -19.86 -19.47 26.00
CA ALA A 204 -20.40 -20.82 25.78
C ALA A 204 -21.94 -20.88 25.90
N LEU A 205 -22.64 -20.02 25.16
CA LEU A 205 -24.11 -19.95 25.13
C LEU A 205 -24.65 -20.82 24.01
N SER A 206 -25.60 -21.69 24.35
CA SER A 206 -26.24 -22.61 23.41
C SER A 206 -27.74 -22.30 23.30
N GLY A 207 -28.45 -22.95 22.38
CA GLY A 207 -29.89 -22.78 22.19
C GLY A 207 -30.25 -21.77 21.11
N THR A 208 -31.53 -21.47 20.98
CA THR A 208 -32.09 -20.61 19.92
C THR A 208 -32.39 -19.19 20.38
N GLY A 209 -32.37 -18.93 21.68
CA GLY A 209 -32.61 -17.61 22.26
C GLY A 209 -31.45 -16.65 21.98
N GLU A 210 -31.79 -15.37 21.88
CA GLU A 210 -30.83 -14.29 21.65
C GLU A 210 -30.48 -13.57 22.95
N VAL A 211 -29.31 -12.91 22.98
CA VAL A 211 -28.98 -11.95 24.05
C VAL A 211 -29.08 -10.54 23.49
N ASN A 212 -29.98 -9.73 24.05
CA ASN A 212 -30.31 -8.40 23.56
C ASN A 212 -30.01 -7.33 24.61
N PHE A 213 -29.13 -6.39 24.28
CA PHE A 213 -28.90 -5.16 25.02
C PHE A 213 -29.51 -3.99 24.25
N THR A 214 -30.47 -3.31 24.85
CA THR A 214 -31.22 -2.18 24.28
C THR A 214 -31.21 -1.00 25.23
N GLY A 215 -31.81 0.12 24.82
CA GLY A 215 -31.84 1.35 25.63
C GLY A 215 -30.46 2.00 25.75
N THR A 216 -30.11 2.46 26.95
CA THR A 216 -28.80 3.09 27.20
C THR A 216 -27.85 2.07 27.80
N ILE A 217 -26.77 1.78 27.09
CA ILE A 217 -25.66 0.94 27.54
C ILE A 217 -24.45 1.86 27.74
N ASP A 218 -23.97 1.97 28.96
CA ASP A 218 -22.95 2.94 29.39
C ASP A 218 -21.91 2.24 30.29
N LEU A 219 -20.72 2.00 29.75
CA LEU A 219 -19.72 1.11 30.34
C LEU A 219 -18.38 1.84 30.55
N ASP A 220 -18.10 2.18 31.80
CA ASP A 220 -16.84 2.77 32.27
C ASP A 220 -16.09 1.74 33.13
N VAL A 221 -15.51 0.74 32.47
CA VAL A 221 -15.03 -0.48 33.14
C VAL A 221 -13.51 -0.60 33.08
N GLN A 222 -12.92 -1.44 33.94
CA GLN A 222 -11.46 -1.60 34.02
C GLN A 222 -10.86 -2.57 33.00
N TYR A 223 -11.60 -3.59 32.57
CA TYR A 223 -11.09 -4.65 31.68
C TYR A 223 -11.72 -4.62 30.30
N ALA A 224 -12.98 -5.03 30.16
CA ALA A 224 -13.65 -5.13 28.87
C ALA A 224 -15.10 -4.65 28.92
N GLY A 225 -15.53 -3.84 27.96
CA GLY A 225 -16.96 -3.52 27.82
C GLY A 225 -17.78 -4.79 27.57
N PHE A 226 -17.38 -5.56 26.55
CA PHE A 226 -17.93 -6.89 26.28
C PHE A 226 -16.82 -7.92 26.11
N ASN A 227 -16.94 -9.05 26.79
CA ASN A 227 -16.09 -10.22 26.63
C ASN A 227 -16.93 -11.41 26.16
N ILE A 228 -16.82 -11.74 24.88
CA ILE A 228 -17.65 -12.75 24.21
C ILE A 228 -16.75 -13.90 23.76
N GLY A 229 -17.06 -15.13 24.16
CA GLY A 229 -16.16 -16.25 23.92
C GLY A 229 -16.76 -17.65 24.05
N GLY A 230 -15.89 -18.66 23.95
CA GLY A 230 -16.25 -20.07 24.08
C GLY A 230 -16.59 -20.74 22.75
N PRO A 231 -17.01 -22.02 22.77
CA PRO A 231 -17.25 -22.78 21.54
C PRO A 231 -18.35 -22.17 20.66
N GLU A 232 -19.42 -21.64 21.25
CA GLU A 232 -20.52 -20.99 20.54
C GLU A 232 -21.21 -19.98 21.48
N VAL A 233 -21.80 -18.93 20.92
CA VAL A 233 -22.60 -17.94 21.69
C VAL A 233 -23.96 -17.60 21.07
N GLY A 234 -24.35 -18.25 19.96
CA GLY A 234 -25.58 -17.89 19.24
C GLY A 234 -25.56 -16.45 18.71
N THR A 235 -26.66 -15.72 18.90
CA THR A 235 -26.81 -14.31 18.48
C THR A 235 -26.78 -13.36 19.67
N VAL A 236 -25.93 -12.34 19.59
CA VAL A 236 -25.85 -11.22 20.56
C VAL A 236 -26.12 -9.91 19.82
N ASN A 237 -27.08 -9.13 20.30
CA ASN A 237 -27.46 -7.84 19.75
C ASN A 237 -27.19 -6.74 20.79
N ILE A 238 -26.36 -5.76 20.45
CA ILE A 238 -25.96 -4.67 21.35
C ILE A 238 -26.30 -3.33 20.69
N ALA A 239 -27.16 -2.54 21.34
CA ALA A 239 -27.70 -1.30 20.79
C ALA A 239 -28.22 -1.48 19.34
N ASN A 240 -28.81 -2.64 19.06
CA ASN A 240 -29.22 -3.04 17.71
C ASN A 240 -30.68 -2.66 17.38
N VAL A 241 -31.24 -1.73 18.14
CA VAL A 241 -32.62 -1.23 17.99
C VAL A 241 -32.58 0.29 17.93
N ALA A 242 -33.45 0.89 17.12
CA ALA A 242 -33.55 2.34 16.99
C ALA A 242 -33.71 3.03 18.35
N GLY A 243 -32.92 4.08 18.59
CA GLY A 243 -32.89 4.81 19.85
C GLY A 243 -32.04 4.18 20.96
N SER A 244 -31.52 2.97 20.76
CA SER A 244 -30.54 2.38 21.69
C SER A 244 -29.15 2.97 21.45
N THR A 245 -28.37 3.10 22.51
CA THR A 245 -27.03 3.69 22.51
C THR A 245 -26.07 2.78 23.27
N LEU A 246 -24.86 2.61 22.74
CA LEU A 246 -23.72 2.00 23.41
C LEU A 246 -22.62 3.05 23.55
N THR A 247 -22.16 3.26 24.77
CA THR A 247 -20.93 3.99 25.10
C THR A 247 -20.03 3.07 25.90
N ILE A 248 -18.79 2.91 25.44
CA ILE A 248 -17.71 2.33 26.21
C ILE A 248 -16.64 3.41 26.32
N ASP A 249 -16.33 3.85 27.53
CA ASP A 249 -15.42 4.98 27.79
C ASP A 249 -14.33 4.66 28.81
N GLY A 250 -13.91 3.39 28.85
CA GLY A 250 -12.79 2.92 29.64
C GLY A 250 -12.33 1.51 29.23
N GLY A 251 -11.40 0.98 30.02
CA GLY A 251 -10.98 -0.43 29.96
C GLY A 251 -9.71 -0.71 29.18
N GLN A 252 -9.29 -1.96 29.23
CA GLN A 252 -8.24 -2.46 28.35
C GLN A 252 -8.78 -2.71 26.95
N PHE A 253 -9.99 -3.27 26.88
CA PHE A 253 -10.66 -3.66 25.65
C PHE A 253 -12.06 -3.05 25.56
N GLY A 254 -12.47 -2.65 24.35
CA GLY A 254 -13.87 -2.30 24.12
C GLY A 254 -14.70 -3.58 24.00
N ILE A 255 -14.46 -4.33 22.92
CA ILE A 255 -15.11 -5.61 22.63
C ILE A 255 -14.03 -6.67 22.38
N ILE A 256 -14.08 -7.76 23.14
CA ILE A 256 -13.34 -8.98 22.88
C ILE A 256 -14.31 -9.98 22.25
N GLN A 257 -13.97 -10.49 21.07
CA GLN A 257 -14.67 -11.60 20.45
C GLN A 257 -13.71 -12.76 20.18
N SER A 258 -13.86 -13.83 20.97
CA SER A 258 -13.05 -15.03 20.90
C SER A 258 -13.88 -16.30 20.77
N SER A 259 -15.17 -16.19 20.40
CA SER A 259 -16.01 -17.38 20.22
C SER A 259 -15.65 -18.15 18.95
N GLN A 260 -15.85 -19.47 18.91
CA GLN A 260 -15.62 -20.28 17.70
C GLN A 260 -16.82 -20.27 16.74
N GLY A 261 -17.95 -19.69 17.16
CA GLY A 261 -19.15 -19.52 16.36
C GLY A 261 -20.10 -18.50 16.98
N GLY A 262 -21.09 -18.06 16.19
CA GLY A 262 -22.09 -17.06 16.60
C GLY A 262 -22.00 -15.74 15.82
N THR A 263 -22.97 -14.86 16.08
CA THR A 263 -23.09 -13.54 15.46
C THR A 263 -23.27 -12.48 16.53
N VAL A 264 -22.45 -11.42 16.48
CA VAL A 264 -22.55 -10.25 17.34
C VAL A 264 -22.85 -9.03 16.49
N ASN A 265 -23.96 -8.35 16.77
CA ASN A 265 -24.42 -7.16 16.05
C ASN A 265 -24.37 -5.95 16.97
N VAL A 266 -23.60 -4.92 16.61
CA VAL A 266 -23.39 -3.73 17.44
C VAL A 266 -23.77 -2.47 16.67
N GLY A 267 -24.75 -1.72 17.18
CA GLY A 267 -25.08 -0.39 16.67
C GLY A 267 -25.66 -0.34 15.25
N ILE A 268 -26.15 -1.45 14.67
CA ILE A 268 -26.62 -1.46 13.27
C ILE A 268 -27.82 -0.51 13.08
N ASN A 269 -28.82 -0.63 13.97
CA ASN A 269 -30.01 0.23 14.00
C ASN A 269 -29.98 1.30 15.10
N GLY A 270 -29.07 1.19 16.07
CA GLY A 270 -28.84 2.19 17.11
C GLY A 270 -27.59 3.02 16.86
N SER A 271 -26.89 3.36 17.95
CA SER A 271 -25.58 4.03 17.89
C SER A 271 -24.61 3.37 18.86
N ALA A 272 -23.33 3.34 18.48
CA ALA A 272 -22.25 2.81 19.30
C ALA A 272 -21.03 3.73 19.27
N SER A 273 -20.36 3.84 20.40
CA SER A 273 -19.09 4.54 20.54
C SER A 273 -18.16 3.78 21.49
N ILE A 274 -16.89 3.65 21.10
CA ILE A 274 -15.82 3.12 21.94
C ILE A 274 -14.74 4.20 22.05
N THR A 275 -14.37 4.55 23.27
CA THR A 275 -13.36 5.56 23.59
C THR A 275 -12.47 5.11 24.75
N ASN A 276 -11.29 5.71 24.88
CA ASN A 276 -10.39 5.55 26.04
C ASN A 276 -9.95 4.12 26.39
N THR A 277 -9.96 3.17 25.44
CA THR A 277 -9.36 1.85 25.65
C THR A 277 -7.83 1.93 25.69
N THR A 278 -7.19 1.00 26.40
CA THR A 278 -5.72 1.02 26.59
C THR A 278 -4.96 -0.07 25.84
N LEU A 279 -5.61 -1.16 25.41
CA LEU A 279 -5.00 -2.22 24.60
C LEU A 279 -5.60 -2.30 23.20
N SER A 280 -6.93 -2.45 23.08
CA SER A 280 -7.60 -2.39 21.78
C SER A 280 -9.06 -2.00 21.89
N ALA A 281 -9.60 -1.21 20.97
CA ALA A 281 -11.06 -1.00 20.90
C ALA A 281 -11.80 -2.30 20.53
N ILE A 282 -11.27 -3.06 19.55
CA ILE A 282 -11.80 -4.37 19.15
C ILE A 282 -10.66 -5.39 19.16
N SER A 283 -10.83 -6.47 19.91
CA SER A 283 -9.90 -7.61 19.94
C SER A 283 -10.58 -8.85 19.39
N LEU A 284 -10.02 -9.42 18.33
CA LEU A 284 -10.52 -10.63 17.68
C LEU A 284 -9.50 -11.76 17.88
N GLY A 285 -9.98 -12.90 18.35
CA GLY A 285 -9.13 -14.04 18.73
C GLY A 285 -9.81 -15.40 18.59
N GLY A 286 -10.98 -15.45 17.95
CA GLY A 286 -11.83 -16.64 17.88
C GLY A 286 -12.06 -17.11 16.44
N GLY A 287 -12.92 -18.12 16.31
CA GLY A 287 -13.22 -18.86 15.09
C GLY A 287 -12.54 -20.24 15.07
N ASN A 288 -12.92 -21.05 14.09
CA ASN A 288 -12.18 -22.25 13.68
C ASN A 288 -12.35 -22.43 12.15
N ASP A 289 -11.51 -23.25 11.54
CA ASP A 289 -11.54 -23.51 10.09
C ASP A 289 -12.91 -23.93 9.52
N LEU A 290 -13.85 -24.37 10.37
CA LEU A 290 -15.16 -24.90 10.00
C LEU A 290 -16.31 -23.90 10.19
N ALA A 291 -16.16 -22.86 11.03
CA ALA A 291 -17.20 -21.89 11.33
C ALA A 291 -16.60 -20.51 11.68
N PHE A 292 -16.99 -19.49 10.90
CA PHE A 292 -16.62 -18.10 11.21
C PHE A 292 -17.52 -17.54 12.31
N THR A 293 -16.94 -17.03 13.38
CA THR A 293 -17.63 -16.08 14.25
C THR A 293 -17.76 -14.74 13.53
N THR A 294 -18.90 -14.06 13.62
CA THR A 294 -19.13 -12.78 12.94
C THR A 294 -19.35 -11.66 13.95
N LEU A 295 -18.57 -10.57 13.84
CA LEU A 295 -18.82 -9.30 14.51
C LEU A 295 -19.18 -8.24 13.47
N THR A 296 -20.37 -7.65 13.59
CA THR A 296 -20.75 -6.45 12.84
C THR A 296 -20.76 -5.26 13.78
N TYR A 297 -19.85 -4.31 13.57
CA TYR A 297 -19.76 -3.08 14.35
C TYR A 297 -20.07 -1.87 13.48
N LYS A 298 -21.09 -1.11 13.87
CA LYS A 298 -21.45 0.18 13.26
C LYS A 298 -21.45 1.26 14.32
N GLY A 299 -20.38 2.05 14.35
CA GLY A 299 -20.20 3.04 15.39
C GLY A 299 -18.98 3.91 15.20
N SER A 300 -18.71 4.75 16.18
CA SER A 300 -17.49 5.55 16.25
C SER A 300 -16.46 4.86 17.14
N ILE A 301 -15.17 4.97 16.80
CA ILE A 301 -14.06 4.56 17.65
C ILE A 301 -13.12 5.75 17.76
N THR A 302 -12.80 6.16 18.99
CA THR A 302 -11.80 7.20 19.27
C THR A 302 -10.75 6.68 20.26
N VAL A 303 -9.54 6.42 19.81
CA VAL A 303 -8.47 5.86 20.65
C VAL A 303 -7.22 6.73 20.64
N GLY A 304 -6.60 6.90 21.81
CA GLY A 304 -5.29 7.55 21.96
C GLY A 304 -4.17 6.61 22.38
N VAL A 305 -4.51 5.38 22.80
CA VAL A 305 -3.61 4.33 23.24
C VAL A 305 -4.15 2.99 22.73
N GLY A 306 -3.28 2.01 22.50
CA GLY A 306 -3.69 0.69 22.00
C GLY A 306 -4.13 0.71 20.54
N ALA A 307 -4.62 -0.42 20.04
CA ALA A 307 -5.09 -0.55 18.67
C ALA A 307 -6.56 -0.10 18.51
N VAL A 308 -6.95 0.27 17.30
CA VAL A 308 -8.37 0.30 16.89
C VAL A 308 -8.86 -1.13 16.76
N LEU A 309 -8.08 -1.96 16.08
CA LEU A 309 -8.36 -3.37 15.85
C LEU A 309 -7.09 -4.18 16.06
N SER A 310 -7.18 -5.22 16.86
CA SER A 310 -6.17 -6.26 17.00
C SER A 310 -6.82 -7.60 16.64
N ALA A 311 -6.36 -8.24 15.58
CA ALA A 311 -6.87 -9.51 15.12
C ALA A 311 -5.79 -10.59 15.17
N THR A 312 -6.13 -11.71 15.81
CA THR A 312 -5.30 -12.90 16.01
C THR A 312 -6.13 -14.17 15.83
N GLY A 313 -5.49 -15.30 15.51
CA GLY A 313 -6.17 -16.59 15.43
C GLY A 313 -7.16 -16.76 14.26
N ASP A 314 -7.68 -17.99 14.15
CA ASP A 314 -8.28 -18.48 12.92
C ASP A 314 -9.72 -18.01 12.69
N ALA A 315 -10.02 -17.55 11.46
CA ALA A 315 -11.38 -17.47 10.89
C ALA A 315 -12.43 -16.60 11.64
N THR A 316 -12.11 -15.36 12.02
CA THR A 316 -13.14 -14.36 12.39
C THR A 316 -13.64 -13.57 11.18
N ARG A 317 -14.94 -13.20 11.13
CA ARG A 317 -15.44 -12.18 10.20
C ARG A 317 -15.77 -10.88 10.91
N LEU A 318 -15.16 -9.80 10.48
CA LEU A 318 -15.45 -8.44 10.93
C LEU A 318 -16.10 -7.64 9.81
N ASN A 319 -17.28 -7.09 10.08
CA ASN A 319 -17.91 -6.05 9.26
C ASN A 319 -17.90 -4.74 10.05
N MET A 320 -16.96 -3.86 9.78
CA MET A 320 -16.79 -2.59 10.51
C MET A 320 -17.20 -1.40 9.66
N SER A 321 -18.05 -0.53 10.18
CA SER A 321 -18.50 0.70 9.53
C SER A 321 -18.68 1.85 10.53
N GLY A 322 -18.68 3.09 10.05
CA GLY A 322 -18.77 4.30 10.87
C GLY A 322 -17.52 5.17 10.77
N SER A 323 -17.00 5.65 11.90
CA SER A 323 -15.84 6.55 11.94
C SER A 323 -14.78 6.07 12.93
N VAL A 324 -13.52 6.17 12.52
CA VAL A 324 -12.35 5.88 13.34
C VAL A 324 -11.51 7.14 13.43
N VAL A 325 -11.26 7.60 14.64
CA VAL A 325 -10.27 8.64 14.94
C VAL A 325 -9.24 8.02 15.86
N SER A 326 -7.98 8.01 15.46
CA SER A 326 -6.91 7.37 16.23
C SER A 326 -5.69 8.26 16.33
N THR A 327 -5.18 8.43 17.55
CA THR A 327 -3.92 9.13 17.86
C THR A 327 -2.87 8.22 18.48
N THR A 328 -3.12 6.90 18.45
CA THR A 328 -2.29 5.89 19.12
C THR A 328 -0.86 5.88 18.59
N SER A 329 0.11 5.67 19.47
CA SER A 329 1.51 5.44 19.10
C SER A 329 1.79 3.99 18.71
N SER A 330 0.85 3.07 18.95
CA SER A 330 0.91 1.67 18.54
C SER A 330 0.44 1.51 17.09
N THR A 331 0.40 0.28 16.58
CA THR A 331 -0.28 -0.03 15.31
C THR A 331 -1.79 0.12 15.46
N ALA A 332 -2.44 0.92 14.62
CA ALA A 332 -3.88 1.15 14.71
C ALA A 332 -4.70 -0.07 14.26
N PHE A 333 -4.36 -0.70 13.14
CA PHE A 333 -4.97 -1.94 12.66
C PHE A 333 -3.91 -3.03 12.56
N ASP A 334 -3.93 -3.97 13.50
CA ASP A 334 -2.91 -5.01 13.63
C ASP A 334 -3.52 -6.40 13.35
N PHE A 335 -2.97 -7.09 12.35
CA PHE A 335 -3.38 -8.44 11.94
C PHE A 335 -2.16 -9.36 12.05
N PHE A 336 -2.11 -10.19 13.10
CA PHE A 336 -0.95 -11.02 13.41
C PHE A 336 -1.36 -12.41 13.90
N GLY A 337 -0.39 -13.30 14.11
CA GLY A 337 -0.61 -14.59 14.79
C GLY A 337 -1.75 -15.42 14.19
N HIS A 338 -1.72 -15.66 12.88
CA HIS A 338 -2.74 -16.41 12.15
C HIS A 338 -4.11 -15.71 12.04
N ALA A 339 -4.15 -14.39 11.82
CA ALA A 339 -5.39 -13.69 11.48
C ALA A 339 -5.94 -14.17 10.11
N GLU A 340 -6.64 -15.30 10.07
CA GLU A 340 -7.09 -15.99 8.83
C GLU A 340 -8.49 -15.56 8.37
N GLY A 341 -9.06 -14.57 9.06
CA GLY A 341 -10.43 -14.10 8.89
C GLY A 341 -10.74 -13.30 7.61
N ILE A 342 -11.96 -12.76 7.58
CA ILE A 342 -12.39 -11.76 6.60
C ILE A 342 -12.67 -10.46 7.35
N TYR A 343 -11.97 -9.40 7.01
CA TYR A 343 -12.03 -8.12 7.71
C TYR A 343 -12.45 -7.03 6.72
N ASP A 344 -13.74 -6.74 6.69
CA ASP A 344 -14.36 -5.73 5.83
C ASP A 344 -14.54 -4.42 6.60
N ILE A 345 -13.64 -3.47 6.36
CA ILE A 345 -13.54 -2.19 7.05
C ILE A 345 -13.99 -1.06 6.11
N SER A 346 -15.27 -0.72 6.20
CA SER A 346 -15.90 0.36 5.43
C SER A 346 -15.94 1.71 6.18
N SER A 347 -15.26 1.80 7.32
CA SER A 347 -15.23 3.01 8.15
C SER A 347 -14.46 4.14 7.47
N THR A 348 -14.86 5.38 7.76
CA THR A 348 -13.97 6.53 7.57
C THR A 348 -12.85 6.46 8.61
N ILE A 349 -11.61 6.73 8.20
CA ILE A 349 -10.44 6.61 9.08
C ILE A 349 -9.66 7.92 9.04
N ASP A 350 -9.39 8.47 10.23
CA ASP A 350 -8.45 9.55 10.48
C ASP A 350 -7.47 9.10 11.57
N HIS A 351 -6.32 8.59 11.14
CA HIS A 351 -5.26 8.14 12.03
C HIS A 351 -4.06 9.07 11.96
N SER A 352 -3.56 9.46 13.13
CA SER A 352 -2.25 10.08 13.31
C SER A 352 -1.47 9.36 14.41
N GLY A 353 -0.13 9.26 14.30
CA GLY A 353 0.70 8.67 15.35
C GLY A 353 1.56 7.50 14.89
N GLY A 354 1.30 6.31 15.44
CA GLY A 354 2.00 5.07 15.19
C GLY A 354 1.83 4.53 13.77
N GLU A 355 2.10 3.24 13.59
CA GLU A 355 1.83 2.57 12.32
C GLU A 355 0.32 2.47 12.06
N GLY A 356 -0.10 2.67 10.80
CA GLY A 356 -1.50 2.67 10.44
C GLY A 356 -2.06 1.25 10.36
N VAL A 357 -1.51 0.45 9.45
CA VAL A 357 -1.94 -0.93 9.20
C VAL A 357 -0.73 -1.85 9.13
N ALA A 358 -0.70 -2.88 9.98
CA ALA A 358 0.26 -3.96 9.90
C ALA A 358 -0.42 -5.29 9.62
N ILE A 359 0.05 -6.01 8.61
CA ILE A 359 -0.30 -7.41 8.37
C ILE A 359 0.96 -8.24 8.53
N GLY A 360 1.00 -9.00 9.63
CA GLY A 360 2.07 -9.92 9.97
C GLY A 360 2.19 -11.06 8.96
N GLY A 361 3.40 -11.59 8.84
CA GLY A 361 3.72 -12.59 7.82
C GLY A 361 2.96 -13.92 7.94
N SER A 362 2.43 -14.25 9.13
CA SER A 362 1.57 -15.42 9.37
C SER A 362 0.07 -15.16 9.19
N ALA A 363 -0.34 -13.92 8.87
CA ALA A 363 -1.76 -13.61 8.67
C ALA A 363 -2.22 -14.00 7.25
N ASN A 364 -3.25 -14.85 7.18
CA ASN A 364 -3.80 -15.41 5.93
C ASN A 364 -5.13 -14.84 5.49
N GLY A 365 -5.70 -13.95 6.30
CA GLY A 365 -7.02 -13.40 6.07
C GLY A 365 -7.10 -12.45 4.87
N THR A 366 -8.32 -12.09 4.56
CA THR A 366 -8.65 -11.04 3.59
C THR A 366 -8.96 -9.77 4.34
N VAL A 367 -8.14 -8.73 4.16
CA VAL A 367 -8.35 -7.42 4.78
C VAL A 367 -8.72 -6.42 3.68
N THR A 368 -9.91 -5.82 3.79
CA THR A 368 -10.42 -4.84 2.83
C THR A 368 -10.80 -3.55 3.54
N PHE A 369 -10.17 -2.44 3.14
CA PHE A 369 -10.55 -1.09 3.53
C PHE A 369 -11.33 -0.40 2.41
N SER A 370 -12.63 -0.22 2.57
CA SER A 370 -13.57 0.26 1.53
C SER A 370 -14.24 1.59 1.85
N GLY A 371 -13.92 2.20 3.01
CA GLY A 371 -14.44 3.51 3.40
C GLY A 371 -14.03 4.61 2.41
N THR A 372 -14.83 5.68 2.31
CA THR A 372 -14.61 6.78 1.34
C THR A 372 -13.42 7.68 1.68
N SER A 373 -12.93 7.64 2.91
CA SER A 373 -11.76 8.39 3.37
C SER A 373 -10.94 7.52 4.33
N LYS A 374 -9.65 7.37 4.03
CA LYS A 374 -8.70 6.53 4.77
C LYS A 374 -7.39 7.29 4.94
N ILE A 375 -7.29 8.10 5.97
CA ILE A 375 -6.15 8.98 6.24
C ILE A 375 -5.24 8.31 7.26
N PHE A 376 -3.95 8.17 6.90
CA PHE A 376 -2.90 7.65 7.76
C PHE A 376 -1.72 8.65 7.78
N ASN A 377 -1.59 9.38 8.89
CA ASN A 377 -0.49 10.31 9.15
C ASN A 377 0.45 9.75 10.23
N THR A 378 1.41 8.93 9.83
CA THR A 378 2.19 8.08 10.76
C THR A 378 3.56 8.66 11.12
N GLY A 379 3.85 9.87 10.66
CA GLY A 379 5.11 10.56 10.95
C GLY A 379 6.32 9.69 10.62
N ALA A 380 7.13 9.36 11.64
CA ALA A 380 8.36 8.59 11.46
C ALA A 380 8.13 7.08 11.26
N ASN A 381 6.91 6.59 11.50
CA ASN A 381 6.56 5.17 11.35
C ASN A 381 6.10 4.87 9.93
N ASP A 382 6.25 3.61 9.52
CA ASP A 382 5.64 3.13 8.29
C ASP A 382 4.11 3.26 8.39
N ALA A 383 3.44 3.65 7.31
CA ALA A 383 1.99 3.84 7.35
C ALA A 383 1.24 2.52 7.12
N ILE A 384 1.58 1.82 6.04
CA ILE A 384 0.97 0.54 5.66
C ILE A 384 2.07 -0.48 5.45
N VAL A 385 2.06 -1.57 6.21
CA VAL A 385 3.01 -2.68 6.07
C VAL A 385 2.28 -3.99 5.89
N LYS A 386 2.60 -4.67 4.79
CA LYS A 386 2.34 -6.10 4.61
C LYS A 386 3.67 -6.85 4.58
N ALA A 387 4.01 -7.44 5.72
CA ALA A 387 5.27 -8.14 5.91
C ALA A 387 5.30 -9.48 5.15
N PRO A 388 6.48 -9.93 4.69
CA PRO A 388 6.65 -11.29 4.21
C PRO A 388 6.66 -12.24 5.42
N SER A 389 6.38 -13.52 5.20
CA SER A 389 6.52 -14.50 6.29
C SER A 389 7.97 -14.67 6.72
N TYR A 390 8.20 -14.57 8.04
CA TYR A 390 9.49 -14.84 8.67
C TYR A 390 9.79 -16.35 8.81
N VAL A 391 8.76 -17.20 8.66
CA VAL A 391 8.87 -18.65 8.81
C VAL A 391 8.27 -19.33 7.58
N MET A 392 8.84 -20.46 7.14
CA MET A 392 8.19 -21.32 6.15
C MET A 392 6.97 -22.02 6.76
N ASP A 393 5.97 -21.24 7.14
CA ASP A 393 4.61 -21.74 7.30
C ASP A 393 4.01 -21.88 5.88
N PRO A 394 3.42 -23.01 5.49
CA PRO A 394 2.73 -23.18 4.20
C PRO A 394 1.57 -22.19 3.95
N GLN A 395 1.31 -21.27 4.87
CA GLN A 395 0.13 -20.42 4.94
C GLN A 395 0.52 -18.93 4.93
N THR A 396 0.66 -18.35 3.74
CA THR A 396 0.96 -16.91 3.55
C THR A 396 0.11 -16.30 2.44
N LYS A 397 -1.16 -16.68 2.37
CA LYS A 397 -2.10 -16.34 1.29
C LYS A 397 -2.90 -15.05 1.54
N GLY A 398 -2.58 -14.33 2.62
CA GLY A 398 -3.33 -13.14 3.03
C GLY A 398 -3.35 -12.05 1.96
N THR A 399 -4.49 -11.37 1.86
CA THR A 399 -4.72 -10.29 0.89
C THR A 399 -5.01 -8.98 1.60
N LEU A 400 -4.54 -7.87 1.01
CA LEU A 400 -4.79 -6.51 1.48
C LEU A 400 -5.33 -5.67 0.32
N ALA A 401 -6.50 -5.08 0.50
CA ALA A 401 -7.12 -4.24 -0.50
C ALA A 401 -7.58 -2.90 0.09
N PHE A 402 -7.21 -1.81 -0.57
CA PHE A 402 -7.82 -0.50 -0.39
C PHE A 402 -8.70 -0.22 -1.59
N THR A 403 -10.02 -0.14 -1.37
CA THR A 403 -11.00 0.05 -2.43
C THR A 403 -11.75 1.37 -2.26
N ASN A 404 -12.47 1.78 -3.31
CA ASN A 404 -13.31 2.97 -3.33
C ASN A 404 -12.54 4.32 -3.16
N GLY A 405 -11.22 4.33 -3.38
CA GLY A 405 -10.43 5.57 -3.38
C GLY A 405 -10.21 6.20 -2.00
N GLY A 406 -9.61 7.39 -1.95
CA GLY A 406 -9.45 8.17 -0.72
C GLY A 406 -8.44 7.63 0.30
N LEU A 407 -7.49 6.78 -0.13
CA LEU A 407 -6.33 6.40 0.69
C LEU A 407 -5.31 7.55 0.69
N VAL A 408 -5.17 8.26 1.80
CA VAL A 408 -4.24 9.38 1.95
C VAL A 408 -3.17 9.00 2.98
N ILE A 409 -1.92 8.88 2.52
CA ILE A 409 -0.79 8.52 3.36
C ILE A 409 0.15 9.71 3.49
N THR A 410 0.50 10.07 4.73
CA THR A 410 1.52 11.08 5.03
C THR A 410 2.52 10.53 6.03
N THR A 411 3.80 10.55 5.66
CA THR A 411 4.91 10.19 6.55
C THR A 411 5.98 11.28 6.54
N SER A 412 6.88 11.24 7.51
CA SER A 412 8.13 12.01 7.51
C SER A 412 9.27 11.11 7.04
N SER A 413 9.73 10.19 7.89
CA SER A 413 10.85 9.29 7.59
C SER A 413 10.45 7.82 7.42
N GLY A 414 9.24 7.43 7.83
CA GLY A 414 8.72 6.08 7.61
C GLY A 414 8.28 5.86 6.16
N ALA A 415 8.18 4.60 5.75
CA ALA A 415 7.69 4.24 4.43
C ALA A 415 6.18 4.49 4.30
N GLY A 416 5.72 4.93 3.12
CA GLY A 416 4.29 5.13 2.88
C GLY A 416 3.54 3.81 2.77
N PHE A 417 3.92 2.99 1.80
CA PHE A 417 3.30 1.70 1.55
C PHE A 417 4.37 0.64 1.29
N THR A 418 4.53 -0.28 2.24
CA THR A 418 5.45 -1.41 2.15
C THR A 418 4.65 -2.70 2.00
N ALA A 419 4.91 -3.48 0.95
CA ALA A 419 4.26 -4.76 0.79
C ALA A 419 5.16 -5.82 0.17
N SER A 420 4.98 -7.04 0.65
CA SER A 420 5.51 -8.26 0.04
C SER A 420 4.47 -9.38 0.19
N THR A 421 4.56 -10.39 -0.67
CA THR A 421 3.56 -11.46 -0.74
C THR A 421 4.23 -12.80 -0.94
N PHE A 422 3.52 -13.87 -0.61
CA PHE A 422 3.98 -15.23 -0.86
C PHE A 422 2.78 -16.09 -1.28
N GLY A 423 3.00 -17.15 -2.04
CA GLY A 423 1.92 -17.99 -2.56
C GLY A 423 0.89 -17.18 -3.38
N SER A 424 -0.38 -17.26 -3.00
CA SER A 424 -1.50 -16.56 -3.66
C SER A 424 -1.91 -15.23 -3.01
N GLY A 425 -1.15 -14.75 -2.01
CA GLY A 425 -1.44 -13.46 -1.37
C GLY A 425 -1.27 -12.29 -2.34
N THR A 426 -2.07 -11.23 -2.17
CA THR A 426 -2.04 -10.06 -3.07
C THR A 426 -2.18 -8.74 -2.32
N VAL A 427 -1.77 -7.65 -2.96
CA VAL A 427 -2.05 -6.27 -2.54
C VAL A 427 -2.73 -5.48 -3.66
N SER A 428 -3.69 -4.63 -3.32
CA SER A 428 -4.36 -3.75 -4.29
C SER A 428 -4.79 -2.41 -3.70
N VAL A 429 -4.79 -1.38 -4.55
CA VAL A 429 -5.25 -0.03 -4.23
C VAL A 429 -6.05 0.47 -5.42
N THR A 430 -7.33 0.81 -5.24
CA THR A 430 -8.24 1.15 -6.35
C THR A 430 -9.11 2.38 -6.03
N GLY A 431 -9.71 2.98 -7.06
CA GLY A 431 -10.46 4.22 -6.95
C GLY A 431 -9.57 5.48 -7.04
N ALA A 432 -10.18 6.67 -6.97
CA ALA A 432 -9.50 7.96 -7.07
C ALA A 432 -9.22 8.58 -5.69
N GLY A 433 -8.40 9.62 -5.61
CA GLY A 433 -8.02 10.31 -4.38
C GLY A 433 -6.96 9.58 -3.55
N ASN A 434 -6.28 8.58 -4.13
CA ASN A 434 -5.22 7.85 -3.44
C ASN A 434 -3.90 8.64 -3.54
N THR A 435 -3.24 8.93 -2.42
CA THR A 435 -2.01 9.75 -2.40
C THR A 435 -1.00 9.22 -1.37
N ILE A 436 0.30 9.41 -1.67
CA ILE A 436 1.40 9.22 -0.72
C ILE A 436 2.25 10.48 -0.68
N THR A 437 2.53 11.00 0.51
CA THR A 437 3.50 12.08 0.72
C THR A 437 4.50 11.68 1.80
N THR A 438 5.80 11.71 1.49
CA THR A 438 6.89 11.56 2.47
C THR A 438 7.75 12.82 2.47
N THR A 439 8.10 13.33 3.65
CA THR A 439 8.69 14.68 3.77
C THR A 439 10.13 14.73 4.25
N ASN A 440 10.66 13.65 4.84
CA ASN A 440 11.99 13.60 5.45
C ASN A 440 12.63 12.21 5.30
N GLY A 441 12.76 11.75 4.06
CA GLY A 441 13.58 10.58 3.75
C GLY A 441 12.88 9.23 3.64
N GLY A 442 11.57 9.15 3.92
CA GLY A 442 10.81 7.91 3.78
C GLY A 442 10.61 7.49 2.32
N THR A 443 10.74 6.19 2.02
CA THR A 443 10.34 5.62 0.71
C THR A 443 8.83 5.64 0.58
N ALA A 444 8.28 6.23 -0.49
CA ALA A 444 6.84 6.33 -0.64
C ALA A 444 6.19 4.97 -0.90
N LEU A 445 6.67 4.25 -1.92
CA LEU A 445 6.12 2.96 -2.33
C LEU A 445 7.23 1.93 -2.40
N LYS A 446 7.06 0.84 -1.66
CA LYS A 446 8.06 -0.23 -1.52
C LYS A 446 7.39 -1.58 -1.70
N LEU A 447 7.52 -2.15 -2.90
CA LEU A 447 6.94 -3.43 -3.26
C LEU A 447 8.04 -4.47 -3.46
N GLY A 448 8.02 -5.50 -2.61
CA GLY A 448 8.85 -6.69 -2.77
C GLY A 448 10.29 -6.57 -2.25
N ASP A 449 10.63 -5.58 -1.41
CA ASP A 449 11.93 -5.56 -0.74
C ASP A 449 12.07 -6.75 0.22
N ALA A 450 13.07 -7.57 -0.06
CA ALA A 450 13.42 -8.79 0.64
C ALA A 450 14.58 -8.53 1.61
N THR A 451 14.37 -7.70 2.64
CA THR A 451 15.20 -7.81 3.85
C THR A 451 14.89 -9.11 4.64
N ALA A 452 13.85 -9.86 4.26
CA ALA A 452 13.62 -11.22 4.71
C ALA A 452 14.24 -12.24 3.76
N VAL A 453 15.49 -12.62 4.05
CA VAL A 453 16.22 -13.75 3.46
C VAL A 453 15.49 -15.06 3.82
N VAL A 454 14.47 -15.42 3.07
CA VAL A 454 13.91 -16.78 3.08
C VAL A 454 13.91 -17.30 1.65
N ALA A 455 14.55 -18.44 1.42
CA ALA A 455 14.58 -19.08 0.11
C ALA A 455 13.13 -19.33 -0.38
N GLY A 456 12.75 -18.69 -1.49
CA GLY A 456 11.40 -18.78 -2.06
C GLY A 456 10.48 -17.58 -1.80
N ALA A 457 10.88 -16.60 -0.98
CA ALA A 457 10.18 -15.32 -0.92
C ALA A 457 10.18 -14.68 -2.32
N LYS A 458 8.98 -14.52 -2.90
CA LYS A 458 8.77 -13.73 -4.12
C LYS A 458 8.49 -12.28 -3.70
N GLY A 459 8.65 -11.32 -4.61
CA GLY A 459 8.31 -9.93 -4.34
C GLY A 459 6.81 -9.72 -4.09
N ALA A 460 6.30 -8.51 -4.33
CA ALA A 460 4.87 -8.25 -4.19
C ALA A 460 4.07 -8.76 -5.39
N THR A 461 2.94 -9.43 -5.14
CA THR A 461 1.94 -9.77 -6.14
C THR A 461 0.82 -8.74 -6.06
N VAL A 462 0.70 -7.93 -7.11
CA VAL A 462 -0.37 -6.95 -7.28
C VAL A 462 -1.64 -7.70 -7.68
N GLY A 463 -2.73 -7.50 -6.94
CA GLY A 463 -4.03 -8.09 -7.24
C GLY A 463 -4.58 -7.64 -8.60
N ALA A 464 -5.56 -8.37 -9.13
CA ALA A 464 -6.13 -8.07 -10.47
C ALA A 464 -6.70 -6.65 -10.61
N GLY A 465 -7.13 -6.02 -9.51
CA GLY A 465 -7.59 -4.64 -9.48
C GLY A 465 -6.48 -3.59 -9.65
N GLY A 466 -5.21 -3.99 -9.52
CA GLY A 466 -4.06 -3.10 -9.64
C GLY A 466 -3.72 -2.31 -8.37
N ILE A 467 -2.72 -1.45 -8.50
CA ILE A 467 -2.40 -0.39 -7.54
C ILE A 467 -2.53 0.93 -8.28
N LYS A 468 -3.41 1.83 -7.78
CA LYS A 468 -3.62 3.16 -8.32
C LYS A 468 -3.36 4.23 -7.26
N PHE A 469 -2.41 5.11 -7.54
CA PHE A 469 -2.19 6.35 -6.79
C PHE A 469 -2.32 7.54 -7.73
N ASP A 470 -3.08 8.57 -7.37
CA ASP A 470 -3.21 9.78 -8.18
C ASP A 470 -1.98 10.67 -8.02
N THR A 471 -1.37 10.70 -6.83
CA THR A 471 -0.10 11.39 -6.60
C THR A 471 0.82 10.63 -5.66
N ILE A 472 2.12 10.71 -5.93
CA ILE A 472 3.19 10.30 -5.01
C ILE A 472 4.19 11.45 -4.91
N SER A 473 4.51 11.90 -3.70
CA SER A 473 5.53 12.91 -3.47
C SER A 473 6.51 12.48 -2.40
N VAL A 474 7.80 12.68 -2.68
CA VAL A 474 8.91 12.36 -1.78
C VAL A 474 9.84 13.57 -1.70
N ASN A 475 10.39 13.82 -0.52
CA ASN A 475 11.52 14.73 -0.35
C ASN A 475 12.61 14.09 0.53
N GLY A 476 13.84 14.02 0.00
CA GLY A 476 15.02 13.64 0.77
C GLY A 476 15.25 12.13 0.94
N ALA A 477 14.54 11.26 0.22
CA ALA A 477 14.67 9.80 0.37
C ALA A 477 15.93 9.24 -0.31
N ALA A 478 16.42 8.13 0.24
CA ALA A 478 17.42 7.29 -0.43
C ALA A 478 16.82 6.55 -1.62
N THR A 479 15.62 6.00 -1.45
CA THR A 479 14.86 5.44 -2.57
C THR A 479 13.44 5.99 -2.54
N GLY A 480 13.00 6.63 -3.62
CA GLY A 480 11.65 7.20 -3.70
C GLY A 480 10.59 6.11 -3.87
N ILE A 481 10.76 5.28 -4.91
CA ILE A 481 9.92 4.11 -5.22
C ILE A 481 10.82 2.90 -5.42
N SER A 482 10.51 1.77 -4.79
CA SER A 482 11.25 0.50 -4.93
C SER A 482 10.31 -0.62 -5.35
N LEU A 483 10.61 -1.27 -6.46
CA LEU A 483 9.89 -2.40 -7.03
C LEU A 483 10.86 -3.56 -7.24
N ASN A 484 10.77 -4.59 -6.42
CA ASN A 484 11.63 -5.76 -6.47
C ASN A 484 10.80 -7.04 -6.67
N ASN A 485 11.04 -7.76 -7.77
CA ASN A 485 10.34 -9.01 -8.10
C ASN A 485 8.80 -8.89 -8.07
N VAL A 486 8.28 -7.79 -8.60
CA VAL A 486 6.84 -7.46 -8.58
C VAL A 486 6.12 -8.13 -9.75
N SER A 487 4.92 -8.65 -9.53
CA SER A 487 4.10 -9.29 -10.58
C SER A 487 2.61 -9.04 -10.39
N GLY A 488 1.78 -9.39 -11.37
CA GLY A 488 0.32 -9.39 -11.25
C GLY A 488 -0.33 -8.24 -12.01
N GLY A 489 -1.29 -7.54 -11.38
CA GLY A 489 -2.04 -6.44 -11.99
C GLY A 489 -1.20 -5.20 -12.33
N VAL A 490 -1.84 -4.22 -12.96
CA VAL A 490 -1.23 -2.94 -13.37
C VAL A 490 -0.89 -2.09 -12.14
N ILE A 491 0.23 -1.39 -12.20
CA ILE A 491 0.63 -0.34 -11.27
C ILE A 491 0.47 0.99 -12.01
N ASP A 492 -0.55 1.77 -11.64
CA ASP A 492 -0.91 3.05 -12.26
C ASP A 492 -0.63 4.18 -11.27
N LEU A 493 0.49 4.88 -11.49
CA LEU A 493 0.94 6.00 -10.67
C LEU A 493 0.61 7.27 -11.45
N GLY A 494 -0.07 8.22 -10.83
CA GLY A 494 -0.46 9.48 -11.47
C GLY A 494 0.72 10.42 -11.56
N THR A 495 0.61 11.60 -10.96
CA THR A 495 1.73 12.56 -10.89
C THR A 495 2.70 12.16 -9.78
N VAL A 496 3.94 11.87 -10.15
CA VAL A 496 4.98 11.44 -9.24
C VAL A 496 6.09 12.48 -9.19
N ASN A 497 6.38 13.00 -7.99
CA ASN A 497 7.42 13.98 -7.73
C ASN A 497 8.41 13.45 -6.68
N LEU A 498 9.58 13.01 -7.10
CA LEU A 498 10.62 12.44 -6.26
C LEU A 498 11.79 13.41 -6.14
N LEU A 499 11.72 14.32 -5.16
CA LEU A 499 12.67 15.43 -5.05
C LEU A 499 13.74 15.16 -3.99
N GLY A 500 14.94 15.71 -4.23
CA GLY A 500 16.04 15.65 -3.28
C GLY A 500 16.53 14.23 -2.98
N ILE A 501 16.48 13.32 -3.96
CA ILE A 501 16.93 11.93 -3.79
C ILE A 501 18.41 11.92 -3.39
N THR A 502 18.72 11.40 -2.20
CA THR A 502 20.03 11.61 -1.56
C THR A 502 20.44 10.44 -0.69
N GLY A 503 21.74 10.32 -0.41
CA GLY A 503 22.33 9.18 0.28
C GLY A 503 23.24 8.34 -0.63
N ALA A 504 23.92 7.35 -0.05
CA ALA A 504 24.80 6.48 -0.81
C ALA A 504 23.98 5.54 -1.71
N ASN A 505 24.28 5.51 -3.01
CA ASN A 505 23.59 4.68 -4.02
C ASN A 505 22.07 4.96 -4.07
N ALA A 506 21.66 6.20 -3.83
CA ALA A 506 20.26 6.59 -3.81
C ALA A 506 19.63 6.55 -5.21
N ARG A 507 18.35 6.19 -5.29
CA ARG A 507 17.59 5.93 -6.52
C ARG A 507 16.25 6.66 -6.47
N GLY A 508 15.85 7.33 -7.54
CA GLY A 508 14.50 7.89 -7.61
C GLY A 508 13.47 6.75 -7.66
N VAL A 509 13.48 6.03 -8.76
CA VAL A 509 12.74 4.78 -8.95
C VAL A 509 13.74 3.64 -9.10
N ASP A 510 13.60 2.61 -8.27
CA ASP A 510 14.45 1.42 -8.29
C ASP A 510 13.62 0.20 -8.69
N ILE A 511 13.96 -0.41 -9.82
CA ILE A 511 13.32 -1.63 -10.31
C ILE A 511 14.38 -2.72 -10.41
N SER A 512 14.20 -3.78 -9.64
CA SER A 512 15.16 -4.88 -9.54
C SER A 512 14.48 -6.24 -9.69
N GLY A 513 15.22 -7.22 -10.22
CA GLY A 513 14.69 -8.55 -10.48
C GLY A 513 13.60 -8.56 -11.56
N THR A 514 12.59 -9.42 -11.43
CA THR A 514 11.51 -9.49 -12.42
C THR A 514 10.44 -8.42 -12.20
N LEU A 515 10.14 -7.61 -13.22
CA LEU A 515 8.92 -6.81 -13.26
C LEU A 515 7.91 -7.50 -14.18
N GLY A 516 6.93 -8.17 -13.59
CA GLY A 516 5.83 -8.85 -14.27
C GLY A 516 4.51 -8.07 -14.28
N SER A 517 4.54 -6.80 -13.89
CA SER A 517 3.40 -5.87 -13.88
C SER A 517 3.67 -4.71 -14.83
N THR A 518 2.67 -4.27 -15.59
CA THR A 518 2.76 -2.99 -16.30
C THR A 518 2.85 -1.85 -15.30
N LEU A 519 3.78 -0.93 -15.51
CA LEU A 519 3.99 0.26 -14.68
C LEU A 519 3.72 1.52 -15.50
N ASN A 520 2.79 2.35 -15.04
CA ASN A 520 2.44 3.61 -15.70
C ASN A 520 2.64 4.79 -14.76
N PHE A 521 3.14 5.89 -15.31
CA PHE A 521 3.23 7.20 -14.69
C PHE A 521 2.44 8.19 -15.56
N ALA A 522 1.57 9.01 -14.98
CA ALA A 522 1.02 10.14 -15.73
C ALA A 522 2.11 11.20 -15.99
N SER A 523 2.92 11.48 -14.97
CA SER A 523 4.16 12.26 -15.05
C SER A 523 5.12 11.77 -13.97
N LEU A 524 6.41 11.66 -14.29
CA LEU A 524 7.47 11.25 -13.38
C LEU A 524 8.58 12.30 -13.40
N ASN A 525 8.67 13.08 -12.32
CA ASN A 525 9.68 14.10 -12.11
C ASN A 525 10.61 13.69 -10.96
N ILE A 526 11.91 13.69 -11.21
CA ILE A 526 12.94 13.22 -10.27
C ILE A 526 14.03 14.28 -10.12
N GLY A 527 14.24 14.77 -8.89
CA GLY A 527 15.34 15.66 -8.54
C GLY A 527 16.39 14.93 -7.72
N LEU A 528 17.61 14.84 -8.24
CA LEU A 528 18.76 14.22 -7.58
C LEU A 528 19.48 15.21 -6.66
N GLY A 529 19.83 14.76 -5.46
CA GLY A 529 20.36 15.59 -4.37
C GLY A 529 21.76 15.21 -3.88
N ALA A 530 22.44 14.24 -4.51
CA ALA A 530 23.79 13.82 -4.14
C ALA A 530 24.58 13.22 -5.32
N ALA A 531 25.87 12.96 -5.10
CA ALA A 531 26.71 12.26 -6.06
C ALA A 531 26.33 10.77 -6.18
N ASN A 532 26.55 10.19 -7.36
CA ASN A 532 26.29 8.77 -7.66
C ASN A 532 24.83 8.32 -7.43
N THR A 533 23.89 9.25 -7.46
CA THR A 533 22.46 8.92 -7.40
C THR A 533 21.89 8.69 -8.79
N ILE A 534 20.86 7.84 -8.88
CA ILE A 534 20.27 7.41 -10.14
C ILE A 534 18.81 7.88 -10.18
N GLY A 535 18.36 8.42 -11.31
CA GLY A 535 16.97 8.82 -11.52
C GLY A 535 16.04 7.59 -11.60
N LEU A 536 16.06 6.93 -12.75
CA LEU A 536 15.38 5.66 -12.98
C LEU A 536 16.42 4.53 -13.08
N ASP A 537 16.37 3.59 -12.14
CA ASP A 537 17.27 2.44 -12.09
C ASP A 537 16.55 1.17 -12.52
N LEU A 538 17.06 0.55 -13.59
CA LEU A 538 16.63 -0.71 -14.18
C LEU A 538 17.78 -1.74 -14.20
N ASN A 539 18.85 -1.48 -13.46
CA ASN A 539 20.08 -2.26 -13.51
C ASN A 539 19.80 -3.74 -13.16
N GLY A 540 20.03 -4.64 -14.12
CA GLY A 540 19.74 -6.08 -13.99
C GLY A 540 18.26 -6.46 -13.95
N ALA A 541 17.34 -5.54 -14.26
CA ALA A 541 15.91 -5.82 -14.28
C ALA A 541 15.50 -6.72 -15.46
N SER A 542 14.55 -7.63 -15.23
CA SER A 542 13.93 -8.49 -16.24
C SER A 542 12.47 -8.11 -16.42
N LEU A 543 12.16 -7.39 -17.50
CA LEU A 543 10.83 -6.85 -17.77
C LEU A 543 9.88 -7.87 -18.42
N GLY A 544 10.39 -8.96 -19.00
CA GLY A 544 9.54 -9.91 -19.74
C GLY A 544 8.73 -9.18 -20.83
N ALA A 545 7.41 -9.22 -20.76
CA ALA A 545 6.52 -8.46 -21.66
C ALA A 545 5.87 -7.23 -20.98
N SER A 546 6.32 -6.85 -19.79
CA SER A 546 5.77 -5.73 -19.02
C SER A 546 6.27 -4.40 -19.54
N ASN A 547 5.35 -3.45 -19.74
CA ASN A 547 5.67 -2.11 -20.20
C ASN A 547 5.91 -1.16 -19.01
N ILE A 548 6.77 -0.18 -19.23
CA ILE A 548 6.95 0.98 -18.35
C ILE A 548 6.58 2.21 -19.17
N THR A 549 5.64 3.03 -18.70
CA THR A 549 5.24 4.26 -19.40
C THR A 549 5.30 5.46 -18.47
N ALA A 550 5.77 6.60 -18.96
CA ALA A 550 5.62 7.89 -18.31
C ALA A 550 5.15 8.90 -19.36
N GLY A 551 3.97 9.50 -19.17
CA GLY A 551 3.43 10.48 -20.12
C GLY A 551 4.27 11.76 -20.20
N ASP A 552 5.04 12.03 -19.16
CA ASP A 552 6.01 13.11 -19.03
C ASP A 552 7.12 12.59 -18.10
N PHE A 553 8.38 12.70 -18.51
CA PHE A 553 9.52 12.14 -17.80
C PHE A 553 10.65 13.17 -17.68
N ASP A 554 10.90 13.60 -16.45
CA ASP A 554 11.92 14.60 -16.13
C ASP A 554 12.87 14.09 -15.05
N VAL A 555 14.18 14.24 -15.30
CA VAL A 555 15.24 14.03 -14.31
C VAL A 555 16.16 15.25 -14.27
N ASP A 556 16.32 15.86 -13.10
CA ASP A 556 17.33 16.88 -12.83
C ASP A 556 18.43 16.31 -11.92
N GLY A 557 19.64 16.19 -12.47
CA GLY A 557 20.82 15.68 -11.77
C GLY A 557 21.44 16.64 -10.77
N GLY A 558 20.99 17.90 -10.72
CA GLY A 558 21.51 18.93 -9.81
C GLY A 558 22.99 19.30 -10.02
N GLY A 559 23.64 18.76 -11.07
CA GLY A 559 25.06 18.96 -11.36
C GLY A 559 26.01 18.13 -10.48
N PHE A 560 25.50 17.11 -9.78
CA PHE A 560 26.34 16.27 -8.93
C PHE A 560 27.12 15.24 -9.75
N ALA A 561 28.36 14.97 -9.33
CA ALA A 561 29.25 14.03 -10.01
C ALA A 561 28.70 12.59 -9.98
N GLY A 562 28.87 11.86 -11.09
CA GLY A 562 28.49 10.45 -11.20
C GLY A 562 26.99 10.17 -11.16
N THR A 563 26.14 11.20 -11.18
CA THR A 563 24.69 11.01 -11.30
C THR A 563 24.34 10.41 -12.65
N ILE A 564 23.32 9.55 -12.67
CA ILE A 564 22.82 8.90 -13.89
C ILE A 564 21.33 9.22 -14.03
N GLY A 565 20.91 9.66 -15.21
CA GLY A 565 19.48 9.88 -15.49
C GLY A 565 18.71 8.56 -15.47
N ILE A 566 19.11 7.63 -16.33
CA ILE A 566 18.55 6.27 -16.43
C ILE A 566 19.69 5.24 -16.43
N ASP A 567 19.66 4.26 -15.53
CA ASP A 567 20.57 3.11 -15.58
C ASP A 567 19.87 1.88 -16.12
N MET A 568 20.24 1.44 -17.32
CA MET A 568 19.71 0.25 -18.00
C MET A 568 20.73 -0.89 -18.12
N ALA A 569 21.86 -0.81 -17.43
CA ALA A 569 22.86 -1.87 -17.53
C ALA A 569 22.24 -3.23 -17.16
N ASP A 570 22.45 -4.24 -18.01
CA ASP A 570 21.93 -5.60 -17.88
C ASP A 570 20.38 -5.72 -17.88
N THR A 571 19.64 -4.67 -18.25
CA THR A 571 18.18 -4.75 -18.39
C THR A 571 17.78 -5.64 -19.57
N THR A 572 16.82 -6.54 -19.37
CA THR A 572 16.32 -7.45 -20.42
C THR A 572 14.80 -7.49 -20.51
N GLY A 573 14.25 -7.73 -21.70
CA GLY A 573 12.82 -7.93 -21.92
C GLY A 573 12.32 -7.44 -23.27
N THR A 574 11.10 -7.80 -23.63
CA THR A 574 10.42 -7.36 -24.86
C THR A 574 9.34 -6.31 -24.60
N GLY A 575 9.04 -6.00 -23.33
CA GLY A 575 8.16 -4.88 -22.99
C GLY A 575 8.81 -3.54 -23.33
N THR A 576 7.98 -2.56 -23.66
CA THR A 576 8.44 -1.22 -24.06
C THR A 576 8.57 -0.30 -22.86
N ILE A 577 9.71 0.38 -22.75
CA ILE A 577 9.94 1.50 -21.85
C ILE A 577 9.69 2.78 -22.65
N GLN A 578 8.55 3.42 -22.44
CA GLN A 578 8.10 4.63 -23.15
C GLN A 578 8.17 5.83 -22.18
N LEU A 579 9.15 6.71 -22.35
CA LEU A 579 9.40 7.83 -21.46
C LEU A 579 9.15 9.14 -22.19
N GLY A 580 7.91 9.59 -22.18
CA GLY A 580 7.41 10.75 -22.90
C GLY A 580 6.05 10.47 -23.52
N ASP A 581 5.38 11.54 -23.95
CA ASP A 581 4.11 11.42 -24.64
C ASP A 581 4.25 10.73 -26.01
N THR A 582 3.13 10.27 -26.58
CA THR A 582 3.13 9.52 -27.86
C THR A 582 2.69 10.39 -29.04
N VAL A 583 2.66 11.71 -28.90
CA VAL A 583 2.09 12.66 -29.87
C VAL A 583 3.18 13.62 -30.36
N ASN A 584 3.62 13.41 -31.60
CA ASN A 584 4.56 14.32 -32.26
C ASN A 584 4.03 15.76 -32.33
N ASN A 585 4.88 16.73 -31.95
CA ASN A 585 4.56 18.15 -31.83
C ASN A 585 3.39 18.41 -30.87
N ASN A 586 3.44 17.79 -29.68
CA ASN A 586 2.38 17.96 -28.70
C ASN A 586 2.27 19.44 -28.25
N PRO A 587 1.16 20.14 -28.55
CA PRO A 587 1.00 21.53 -28.16
C PRO A 587 0.89 21.74 -26.65
N ALA A 588 0.73 20.67 -25.86
CA ALA A 588 0.75 20.72 -24.39
C ALA A 588 2.18 20.80 -23.79
N GLY A 589 3.24 20.59 -24.58
CA GLY A 589 4.63 20.79 -24.16
C GLY A 589 5.19 19.75 -23.18
N GLN A 590 4.68 18.52 -23.20
CA GLN A 590 5.12 17.41 -22.33
C GLN A 590 6.32 16.66 -22.92
N THR A 591 7.41 17.38 -23.16
CA THR A 591 8.68 16.82 -23.67
C THR A 591 9.49 16.21 -22.54
N SER A 592 10.09 15.04 -22.74
CA SER A 592 10.93 14.41 -21.73
C SER A 592 12.31 15.06 -21.61
N LYS A 593 12.82 15.19 -20.38
CA LYS A 593 14.12 15.81 -20.11
C LYS A 593 14.97 15.01 -19.15
N ILE A 594 16.25 14.90 -19.48
CA ILE A 594 17.30 14.56 -18.51
C ILE A 594 18.29 15.71 -18.53
N ASP A 595 18.41 16.43 -17.42
CA ASP A 595 19.24 17.61 -17.29
C ASP A 595 20.24 17.48 -16.14
N ASN A 596 21.37 18.17 -16.25
CA ASN A 596 22.38 18.33 -15.19
C ASN A 596 22.92 17.03 -14.57
N VAL A 597 22.84 15.91 -15.26
CA VAL A 597 23.39 14.62 -14.80
C VAL A 597 24.85 14.45 -15.19
N GLY A 598 25.54 13.52 -14.55
CA GLY A 598 26.87 13.04 -14.96
C GLY A 598 26.79 12.25 -16.26
N TYR A 599 25.87 11.29 -16.33
CA TYR A 599 25.57 10.47 -17.51
C TYR A 599 24.07 10.47 -17.80
N GLY A 600 23.68 10.53 -19.07
CA GLY A 600 22.27 10.54 -19.47
C GLY A 600 21.61 9.18 -19.28
N VAL A 601 21.80 8.27 -20.24
CA VAL A 601 21.33 6.88 -20.18
C VAL A 601 22.52 5.93 -20.20
N GLN A 602 22.61 5.03 -19.23
CA GLN A 602 23.69 4.06 -19.10
C GLN A 602 23.24 2.65 -19.54
N PHE A 603 24.12 1.97 -20.28
CA PHE A 603 23.91 0.61 -20.79
C PHE A 603 25.05 -0.34 -20.39
N SER A 604 24.88 -1.61 -20.73
CA SER A 604 25.94 -2.64 -20.81
C SER A 604 25.79 -3.44 -22.11
N SER A 605 26.81 -4.20 -22.47
CA SER A 605 26.80 -5.12 -23.62
C SER A 605 25.71 -6.19 -23.52
N ALA A 606 25.25 -6.52 -22.31
CA ALA A 606 24.20 -7.49 -22.05
C ALA A 606 22.78 -6.88 -22.07
N THR A 607 22.66 -5.55 -22.17
CA THR A 607 21.34 -4.89 -22.23
C THR A 607 20.59 -5.33 -23.49
N ASN A 608 19.34 -5.74 -23.32
CA ASN A 608 18.48 -6.24 -24.40
C ASN A 608 17.00 -5.93 -24.07
N ALA A 609 16.63 -4.67 -24.22
CA ALA A 609 15.30 -4.15 -23.92
C ALA A 609 14.82 -3.22 -25.04
N GLN A 610 13.61 -2.67 -24.88
CA GLN A 610 13.06 -1.65 -25.78
C GLN A 610 12.89 -0.33 -25.02
N LEU A 611 13.46 0.75 -25.54
CA LEU A 611 13.32 2.11 -25.02
C LEU A 611 12.85 3.05 -26.13
N VAL A 612 11.87 3.87 -25.83
CA VAL A 612 11.48 5.06 -26.60
C VAL A 612 11.55 6.25 -25.67
N PHE A 613 12.44 7.19 -25.96
CA PHE A 613 12.54 8.45 -25.21
C PHE A 613 11.86 9.57 -26.00
N GLY A 614 10.95 10.29 -25.36
CA GLY A 614 10.02 11.19 -26.04
C GLY A 614 8.97 10.41 -26.83
N ASP A 615 8.47 10.95 -27.92
CA ASP A 615 7.48 10.29 -28.78
C ASP A 615 8.08 9.29 -29.78
N GLY A 616 9.41 9.26 -29.88
CA GLY A 616 10.15 8.41 -30.80
C GLY A 616 10.10 8.82 -32.27
N ALA A 617 9.65 10.04 -32.58
CA ALA A 617 9.60 10.62 -33.92
C ALA A 617 10.48 11.87 -34.04
N GLY A 618 10.72 12.29 -35.29
CA GLY A 618 11.36 13.58 -35.57
C GLY A 618 10.34 14.61 -36.04
N PRO A 619 10.65 15.93 -35.94
CA PRO A 619 11.87 16.51 -35.39
C PRO A 619 11.96 16.37 -33.86
N ALA A 620 13.18 16.40 -33.31
CA ALA A 620 13.42 16.19 -31.88
C ALA A 620 12.90 17.33 -30.99
N GLU A 621 12.13 16.98 -29.96
CA GLU A 621 11.49 17.85 -28.98
C GLU A 621 12.01 17.61 -27.55
N SER A 622 12.33 16.36 -27.23
CA SER A 622 12.91 15.94 -25.96
C SER A 622 14.42 16.24 -25.88
N SER A 623 15.00 16.22 -24.67
CA SER A 623 16.42 16.55 -24.50
C SER A 623 17.13 15.71 -23.45
N ILE A 624 18.41 15.40 -23.73
CA ILE A 624 19.32 14.77 -22.77
C ILE A 624 20.60 15.59 -22.71
N LYS A 625 20.87 16.14 -21.52
CA LYS A 625 21.97 17.04 -21.22
C LYS A 625 22.80 16.55 -20.05
N THR A 626 24.12 16.58 -20.23
CA THR A 626 25.08 16.17 -19.22
C THR A 626 26.05 17.30 -18.85
N THR A 627 26.69 17.20 -17.69
CA THR A 627 27.65 18.21 -17.19
C THR A 627 29.11 17.88 -17.50
N GLY A 628 29.38 16.83 -18.28
CA GLY A 628 30.73 16.44 -18.68
C GLY A 628 30.92 14.96 -19.00
N GLY A 629 29.94 14.09 -18.74
CA GLY A 629 29.95 12.70 -19.18
C GLY A 629 29.24 12.49 -20.52
N GLN A 630 28.99 11.22 -20.85
CA GLN A 630 28.30 10.83 -22.08
C GLN A 630 26.78 10.92 -21.91
N VAL A 631 26.10 11.43 -22.92
CA VAL A 631 24.63 11.46 -22.96
C VAL A 631 24.05 10.04 -23.07
N ILE A 632 24.76 9.15 -23.75
CA ILE A 632 24.53 7.71 -23.79
C ILE A 632 25.85 7.04 -23.44
N HIS A 633 25.87 6.37 -22.30
CA HIS A 633 27.05 5.74 -21.73
C HIS A 633 26.93 4.22 -21.75
N ALA A 634 28.06 3.51 -21.78
CA ALA A 634 28.09 2.07 -21.54
C ALA A 634 29.18 1.74 -20.52
N THR A 635 28.85 0.85 -19.58
CA THR A 635 29.78 0.35 -18.56
C THR A 635 30.94 -0.46 -19.16
N ASP A 636 30.70 -1.10 -20.30
CA ASP A 636 31.68 -1.81 -21.12
C ASP A 636 31.62 -1.37 -22.60
N THR A 637 30.60 -1.76 -23.35
CA THR A 637 30.35 -1.41 -24.75
C THR A 637 28.86 -1.25 -24.99
N LEU A 638 28.48 -0.47 -26.00
CA LEU A 638 27.07 -0.32 -26.36
C LEU A 638 26.45 -1.66 -26.79
N PRO A 639 25.21 -1.97 -26.38
CA PRO A 639 24.53 -3.20 -26.76
C PRO A 639 24.30 -3.29 -28.28
N THR A 640 24.37 -4.51 -28.81
CA THR A 640 24.04 -4.81 -30.21
C THR A 640 22.62 -5.36 -30.38
N ASN A 641 21.96 -5.72 -29.28
CA ASN A 641 20.59 -6.23 -29.22
C ASN A 641 19.69 -5.20 -28.55
N GLY A 642 18.37 -5.37 -28.70
CA GLY A 642 17.36 -4.43 -28.22
C GLY A 642 16.94 -3.43 -29.29
N ASP A 643 16.16 -2.44 -28.88
CA ASP A 643 15.63 -1.38 -29.73
C ASP A 643 15.54 -0.07 -28.93
N TYR A 644 16.43 0.88 -29.21
CA TYR A 644 16.60 2.10 -28.41
C TYR A 644 16.37 3.33 -29.31
N ASN A 645 15.15 3.85 -29.26
CA ASN A 645 14.70 4.96 -30.09
C ASN A 645 14.90 6.31 -29.38
N PHE A 646 15.82 7.11 -29.92
CA PHE A 646 16.12 8.48 -29.52
C PHE A 646 15.88 9.48 -30.66
N ASN A 647 14.97 9.17 -31.59
CA ASN A 647 14.65 10.06 -32.70
C ASN A 647 14.07 11.41 -32.26
N ASP A 648 13.49 11.47 -31.07
CA ASP A 648 12.92 12.68 -30.48
C ASP A 648 13.93 13.49 -29.65
N VAL A 649 15.22 13.12 -29.63
CA VAL A 649 16.17 13.67 -28.64
C VAL A 649 17.19 14.64 -29.23
N ASN A 650 17.24 15.83 -28.63
CA ASN A 650 18.36 16.76 -28.73
C ASN A 650 19.42 16.45 -27.64
N PHE A 651 20.66 16.20 -28.04
CA PHE A 651 21.75 15.89 -27.13
C PHE A 651 22.65 17.11 -26.84
N ASP A 652 22.95 17.34 -25.56
CA ASP A 652 23.93 18.33 -25.09
C ASP A 652 24.94 17.66 -24.14
N GLY A 653 26.05 17.17 -24.70
CA GLY A 653 27.09 16.42 -23.97
C GLY A 653 28.03 15.63 -24.89
N ASP A 654 28.81 14.71 -24.33
CA ASP A 654 29.70 13.86 -25.12
C ASP A 654 28.89 12.78 -25.89
N ILE A 655 28.97 12.83 -27.23
CA ILE A 655 28.36 11.89 -28.18
C ILE A 655 29.42 11.07 -28.95
N SER A 656 30.69 11.14 -28.54
CA SER A 656 31.83 10.60 -29.30
C SER A 656 31.75 9.09 -29.53
N ASN A 657 31.07 8.35 -28.65
CA ASN A 657 30.84 6.91 -28.77
C ASN A 657 29.62 6.54 -29.64
N LEU A 658 28.76 7.50 -30.00
CA LEU A 658 27.54 7.25 -30.77
C LEU A 658 27.78 7.33 -32.27
N SER A 659 28.64 8.24 -32.68
CA SER A 659 28.97 8.46 -34.09
C SER A 659 30.20 7.66 -34.48
N SER A 660 30.08 6.89 -35.56
CA SER A 660 31.19 6.12 -36.12
C SER A 660 32.27 7.01 -36.74
N TYR A 661 31.90 8.23 -37.15
CA TYR A 661 32.77 9.20 -37.79
C TYR A 661 32.16 10.61 -37.78
N LYS A 662 33.00 11.65 -37.81
CA LYS A 662 32.54 13.06 -37.76
C LYS A 662 32.36 13.66 -39.16
N VAL A 663 31.29 14.44 -39.34
CA VAL A 663 30.97 15.18 -40.58
C VAL A 663 31.20 16.67 -40.38
N TYR A 664 31.83 17.34 -41.35
CA TYR A 664 32.05 18.78 -41.37
C TYR A 664 31.57 19.37 -42.70
N TYR A 665 30.60 20.27 -42.65
CA TYR A 665 30.06 20.96 -43.83
C TYR A 665 30.84 22.24 -44.12
N VAL A 666 31.21 22.43 -45.39
CA VAL A 666 31.97 23.58 -45.89
C VAL A 666 31.17 24.30 -46.97
N THR A 667 31.05 25.62 -46.86
CA THR A 667 30.43 26.48 -47.88
C THR A 667 31.32 27.66 -48.21
N ALA A 668 31.12 28.27 -49.38
CA ALA A 668 31.93 29.40 -49.86
C ALA A 668 31.70 30.70 -49.06
N ASP A 669 30.52 30.87 -48.48
CA ASP A 669 30.09 32.04 -47.71
C ASP A 669 30.27 31.87 -46.18
N ALA A 670 30.96 30.81 -45.75
CA ALA A 670 31.17 30.53 -44.33
C ALA A 670 31.98 31.63 -43.63
N THR A 671 31.63 31.89 -42.37
CA THR A 671 32.45 32.75 -41.49
C THR A 671 33.52 31.94 -40.78
N ALA A 672 34.57 32.59 -40.29
CA ALA A 672 35.62 31.93 -39.50
C ALA A 672 35.12 31.29 -38.20
N LEU A 673 33.91 31.65 -37.74
CA LEU A 673 33.24 31.11 -36.54
C LEU A 673 32.30 29.92 -36.85
N GLY A 674 32.22 29.46 -38.10
CA GLY A 674 31.43 28.29 -38.47
C GLY A 674 31.96 27.03 -37.78
N ASP A 675 31.06 26.28 -37.12
CA ASP A 675 31.38 25.06 -36.37
C ASP A 675 31.40 23.79 -37.23
N GLY A 676 30.98 23.90 -38.50
CA GLY A 676 30.95 22.78 -39.43
C GLY A 676 29.67 21.95 -39.38
N SER A 677 28.68 22.34 -38.58
CA SER A 677 27.33 21.81 -38.68
C SER A 677 26.64 22.28 -39.98
N LEU A 678 25.57 21.60 -40.39
CA LEU A 678 24.79 22.02 -41.56
C LEU A 678 24.14 23.41 -41.36
N LEU A 679 23.72 23.70 -40.13
CA LEU A 679 23.08 24.98 -39.79
C LEU A 679 24.10 26.13 -39.82
N ASN A 680 25.32 25.87 -39.35
CA ASN A 680 26.44 26.81 -39.30
C ASN A 680 27.72 26.24 -39.96
N PRO A 681 27.75 26.08 -41.29
CA PRO A 681 28.87 25.45 -41.98
C PRO A 681 30.16 26.27 -41.84
N GLY A 682 31.29 25.59 -41.87
CA GLY A 682 32.61 26.19 -41.67
C GLY A 682 33.36 26.52 -42.96
N THR A 683 34.50 27.17 -42.81
CA THR A 683 35.43 27.41 -43.92
C THR A 683 36.22 26.14 -44.25
N TYR A 684 36.78 26.05 -45.45
CA TYR A 684 37.66 24.94 -45.83
C TYR A 684 38.88 24.83 -44.89
N ALA A 685 39.42 25.97 -44.44
CA ALA A 685 40.57 26.02 -43.55
C ALA A 685 40.25 25.41 -42.18
N ASN A 686 39.07 25.72 -41.62
CA ASN A 686 38.60 25.13 -40.37
C ASN A 686 38.39 23.61 -40.53
N ALA A 687 37.86 23.17 -41.67
CA ALA A 687 37.66 21.74 -41.95
C ALA A 687 38.98 20.96 -41.95
N GLN A 688 40.05 21.52 -42.54
CA GLN A 688 41.38 20.90 -42.55
C GLN A 688 42.04 20.81 -41.16
N THR A 689 41.67 21.70 -40.24
CA THR A 689 42.13 21.63 -38.85
C THR A 689 41.20 20.83 -37.94
N SER A 690 40.06 20.38 -38.47
CA SER A 690 39.07 19.62 -37.72
C SER A 690 39.49 18.15 -37.61
N SER A 691 38.93 17.43 -36.64
CA SER A 691 39.04 15.98 -36.54
C SER A 691 37.96 15.26 -37.37
N ALA A 692 37.39 15.91 -38.39
CA ALA A 692 36.31 15.33 -39.18
C ALA A 692 36.84 14.22 -40.09
N ASN A 693 36.11 13.12 -40.21
CA ASN A 693 36.43 12.06 -41.15
C ASN A 693 35.81 12.33 -42.51
N VAL A 694 34.67 13.04 -42.55
CA VAL A 694 33.99 13.37 -43.79
C VAL A 694 33.79 14.87 -43.88
N ILE A 695 34.29 15.45 -44.96
CA ILE A 695 34.16 16.85 -45.27
C ILE A 695 33.24 16.97 -46.48
N VAL A 696 32.13 17.69 -46.31
CA VAL A 696 31.08 17.83 -47.31
C VAL A 696 31.10 19.27 -47.82
N LEU A 697 31.44 19.44 -49.09
CA LEU A 697 31.30 20.72 -49.76
C LEU A 697 29.83 20.91 -50.16
N ILE A 698 29.23 22.00 -49.71
CA ILE A 698 27.84 22.35 -49.99
C ILE A 698 27.74 23.74 -50.62
N ASP A 699 26.68 23.92 -51.41
CA ASP A 699 26.23 25.22 -51.87
C ASP A 699 24.98 25.61 -51.09
N LYS A 700 25.09 26.55 -50.15
CA LYS A 700 23.95 26.97 -49.33
C LYS A 700 23.03 27.95 -50.07
N ASN A 701 23.47 28.50 -51.20
CA ASN A 701 22.71 29.47 -51.96
C ASN A 701 21.82 28.75 -52.97
N VAL A 702 20.54 28.56 -52.64
CA VAL A 702 19.56 27.91 -53.53
C VAL A 702 19.11 28.89 -54.62
N ASP A 703 20.04 29.32 -55.48
CA ASP A 703 19.83 30.32 -56.53
C ASP A 703 20.04 29.79 -57.96
N GLY A 704 20.40 28.51 -58.10
CA GLY A 704 20.70 27.84 -59.36
C GLY A 704 22.07 28.20 -59.93
N GLY A 705 22.89 28.95 -59.19
CA GLY A 705 24.30 29.20 -59.43
C GLY A 705 25.17 28.07 -58.90
N GLN A 706 26.42 28.01 -59.38
CA GLN A 706 27.41 27.07 -58.85
C GLN A 706 28.38 27.83 -57.93
N ALA A 707 28.34 27.53 -56.63
CA ALA A 707 29.30 28.10 -55.69
C ALA A 707 30.74 27.65 -55.97
N THR A 708 31.70 28.54 -55.70
CA THR A 708 33.13 28.25 -55.75
C THR A 708 33.75 28.43 -54.37
N ILE A 709 34.32 27.36 -53.83
CA ILE A 709 35.15 27.37 -52.62
C ILE A 709 36.59 27.63 -53.07
N ASP A 710 37.04 28.88 -52.92
CA ASP A 710 38.37 29.32 -53.36
C ASP A 710 39.43 29.17 -52.25
N LEU A 711 40.42 28.32 -52.52
CA LEU A 711 41.56 28.03 -51.67
C LEU A 711 42.70 29.06 -51.82
N GLY A 712 42.56 30.01 -52.75
CA GLY A 712 43.62 30.97 -53.11
C GLY A 712 44.90 30.25 -53.54
N ALA A 713 46.05 30.70 -53.02
CA ALA A 713 47.37 30.14 -53.35
C ALA A 713 47.73 28.88 -52.53
N THR A 714 46.75 28.23 -51.90
CA THR A 714 46.93 27.05 -51.03
C THR A 714 46.32 25.78 -51.63
N SER A 715 46.40 24.65 -50.91
CA SER A 715 45.79 23.37 -51.30
C SER A 715 44.98 22.81 -50.14
N PHE A 716 43.87 22.15 -50.46
CA PHE A 716 43.09 21.39 -49.49
C PHE A 716 43.89 20.14 -49.09
N GLN A 717 44.38 20.12 -47.86
CA GLN A 717 45.01 18.95 -47.25
C GLN A 717 43.91 18.01 -46.80
N LEU A 718 43.82 16.85 -47.43
CA LEU A 718 42.96 15.75 -47.01
C LEU A 718 43.85 14.75 -46.29
N ASP A 719 43.60 14.52 -45.01
CA ASP A 719 44.40 13.64 -44.17
C ASP A 719 44.02 12.16 -44.37
N ASP A 720 44.91 11.26 -43.94
CA ASP A 720 44.64 9.82 -43.93
C ASP A 720 43.37 9.50 -43.11
N GLY A 721 42.51 8.64 -43.66
CA GLY A 721 41.19 8.32 -43.12
C GLY A 721 40.09 9.33 -43.41
N GLN A 722 40.37 10.43 -44.13
CA GLN A 722 39.37 11.44 -44.49
C GLN A 722 38.78 11.25 -45.89
N VAL A 723 37.53 11.69 -46.04
CA VAL A 723 36.80 11.77 -47.29
C VAL A 723 36.38 13.21 -47.56
N LEU A 724 36.56 13.65 -48.81
CA LEU A 724 36.04 14.92 -49.30
C LEU A 724 34.97 14.65 -50.35
N LEU A 725 33.74 15.12 -50.12
CA LEU A 725 32.63 14.85 -51.03
C LEU A 725 31.74 16.07 -51.28
N ALA A 726 30.90 15.97 -52.30
CA ALA A 726 29.74 16.85 -52.51
C ALA A 726 28.55 16.02 -53.02
N PHE A 727 27.36 16.62 -53.06
CA PHE A 727 26.15 15.96 -53.60
C PHE A 727 25.85 16.50 -55.00
N LYS A 728 25.68 15.62 -56.00
CA LYS A 728 25.15 16.04 -57.32
C LYS A 728 23.62 16.05 -57.32
N SER A 729 23.03 16.72 -58.31
CA SER A 729 21.60 16.65 -58.59
C SER A 729 21.09 15.19 -58.59
N ASN A 730 20.03 14.95 -57.80
CA ASN A 730 19.38 13.66 -57.57
C ASN A 730 20.14 12.65 -56.71
N ASP A 731 21.29 13.00 -56.12
CA ASP A 731 21.85 12.17 -55.05
C ASP A 731 20.91 12.23 -53.85
N ALA A 732 20.44 11.06 -53.41
CA ALA A 732 19.70 10.95 -52.15
C ALA A 732 20.66 10.79 -50.96
N ALA A 733 21.78 10.08 -51.16
CA ALA A 733 22.78 9.83 -50.13
C ALA A 733 24.10 9.30 -50.71
N ILE A 734 25.17 9.34 -49.91
CA ILE A 734 26.49 8.78 -50.22
C ILE A 734 26.94 7.85 -49.09
N ASP A 735 27.34 6.63 -49.43
CA ASP A 735 27.92 5.66 -48.49
C ASP A 735 29.44 5.86 -48.38
N VAL A 736 29.88 6.40 -47.25
CA VAL A 736 31.29 6.75 -47.02
C VAL A 736 32.15 5.58 -46.58
N SER A 737 31.56 4.45 -46.17
CA SER A 737 32.31 3.21 -45.89
C SER A 737 33.03 2.72 -47.15
N GLN A 738 32.42 2.97 -48.31
CA GLN A 738 32.97 2.63 -49.61
C GLN A 738 34.01 3.63 -50.12
N LEU A 739 34.28 4.69 -49.35
CA LEU A 739 35.29 5.71 -49.61
C LEU A 739 36.46 5.63 -48.61
N GLY A 740 36.53 4.56 -47.81
CA GLY A 740 37.65 4.30 -46.89
C GLY A 740 37.50 4.93 -45.50
N VAL A 741 36.32 5.46 -45.16
CA VAL A 741 36.00 5.84 -43.76
C VAL A 741 35.82 4.57 -42.94
N ASP A 742 36.50 4.49 -41.80
CA ASP A 742 36.26 3.43 -40.82
C ASP A 742 34.90 3.66 -40.15
N THR A 743 33.99 2.71 -40.34
CA THR A 743 32.64 2.74 -39.78
C THR A 743 32.43 1.61 -38.77
N SER A 744 33.52 1.04 -38.24
CA SER A 744 33.48 -0.09 -37.30
C SER A 744 33.28 0.33 -35.84
N ALA A 745 33.44 1.62 -35.52
CA ALA A 745 33.12 2.21 -34.23
C ALA A 745 31.71 2.83 -34.21
N GLY A 746 31.22 3.30 -33.07
CA GLY A 746 29.93 3.99 -32.94
C GLY A 746 28.78 3.12 -32.40
N ALA A 747 27.58 3.70 -32.35
CA ALA A 747 26.38 2.98 -31.91
C ALA A 747 25.93 1.93 -32.94
N SER A 748 25.43 0.79 -32.46
CA SER A 748 24.89 -0.27 -33.32
C SER A 748 23.55 0.15 -33.96
N PRO A 749 23.03 -0.59 -34.96
CA PRO A 749 21.70 -0.36 -35.52
C PRO A 749 20.54 -0.51 -34.55
N ALA A 750 20.78 -0.99 -33.32
CA ALA A 750 19.78 -1.00 -32.25
C ALA A 750 19.46 0.43 -31.77
N PHE A 751 20.29 1.43 -32.07
CA PHE A 751 20.08 2.82 -31.69
C PHE A 751 19.58 3.65 -32.87
N HIS A 752 18.48 4.38 -32.66
CA HIS A 752 17.88 5.26 -33.66
C HIS A 752 18.05 6.72 -33.27
N PHE A 753 18.56 7.53 -34.20
CA PHE A 753 18.80 8.95 -34.00
C PHE A 753 18.34 9.77 -35.20
N THR A 754 17.85 10.98 -34.94
CA THR A 754 17.66 12.02 -35.95
C THR A 754 18.74 13.11 -35.87
N THR A 755 19.38 13.26 -34.70
CA THR A 755 20.33 14.33 -34.38
C THR A 755 21.80 13.89 -34.36
N VAL A 756 22.07 12.58 -34.45
CA VAL A 756 23.42 11.98 -34.46
C VAL A 756 23.61 11.14 -35.71
N GLN A 757 24.73 11.36 -36.42
CA GLN A 757 25.11 10.53 -37.56
C GLN A 757 25.77 9.23 -37.06
N ASN A 758 25.02 8.12 -37.05
CA ASN A 758 25.52 6.78 -36.67
C ASN A 758 25.55 5.77 -37.84
N SER A 759 25.09 6.17 -39.03
CA SER A 759 25.11 5.35 -40.25
C SER A 759 26.26 5.77 -41.17
N PRO A 760 26.90 4.85 -41.94
CA PRO A 760 27.87 5.19 -42.99
C PRO A 760 27.26 5.95 -44.18
N ILE A 761 25.94 6.10 -44.20
CA ILE A 761 25.21 6.76 -45.28
C ILE A 761 24.96 8.23 -44.88
N ILE A 762 25.61 9.15 -45.57
CA ILE A 762 25.33 10.59 -45.44
C ILE A 762 24.22 10.95 -46.43
N ALA A 763 23.04 11.28 -45.90
CA ALA A 763 21.94 11.79 -46.71
C ALA A 763 22.27 13.17 -47.30
N ALA A 764 21.81 13.44 -48.52
CA ALA A 764 21.91 14.77 -49.10
C ALA A 764 21.14 15.77 -48.22
N PRO A 765 21.81 16.83 -47.71
CA PRO A 765 21.14 17.83 -46.88
C PRO A 765 19.95 18.48 -47.58
N ALA A 766 18.87 18.74 -46.84
CA ALA A 766 17.82 19.62 -47.34
C ALA A 766 18.30 21.08 -47.30
N GLY A 767 17.84 21.91 -48.25
CA GLY A 767 18.12 23.35 -48.25
C GLY A 767 19.48 23.77 -48.80
N ILE A 768 20.17 22.89 -49.54
CA ILE A 768 21.36 23.23 -50.34
C ILE A 768 20.99 23.21 -51.84
N ASP A 769 21.75 23.92 -52.68
CA ASP A 769 21.55 23.86 -54.14
C ASP A 769 21.87 22.45 -54.68
N THR A 770 21.25 22.11 -55.80
CA THR A 770 21.45 20.86 -56.53
C THR A 770 22.74 20.83 -57.36
N LEU A 771 23.36 21.99 -57.59
CA LEU A 771 24.64 22.11 -58.27
C LEU A 771 25.81 21.88 -57.29
N ARG A 772 26.77 21.08 -57.74
CA ARG A 772 27.97 20.78 -56.95
C ARG A 772 28.88 21.99 -56.85
N PRO A 773 29.42 22.32 -55.67
CA PRO A 773 30.44 23.36 -55.55
C PRO A 773 31.71 23.04 -56.34
N VAL A 774 32.40 24.09 -56.80
CA VAL A 774 33.74 24.03 -57.38
C VAL A 774 34.76 24.26 -56.28
N LEU A 775 35.65 23.30 -56.04
CA LEU A 775 36.84 23.51 -55.23
C LEU A 775 37.96 24.05 -56.13
N GLN A 776 38.39 25.28 -55.89
CA GLN A 776 39.33 25.99 -56.76
C GLN A 776 40.60 26.40 -56.04
N SER A 777 41.74 26.34 -56.72
CA SER A 777 43.00 26.93 -56.26
C SER A 777 43.74 27.60 -57.42
N ASN A 778 44.54 28.63 -57.13
CA ASN A 778 45.51 29.22 -58.06
C ASN A 778 46.97 28.85 -57.73
N ASN A 779 47.15 27.87 -56.83
CA ASN A 779 48.45 27.34 -56.45
C ASN A 779 49.13 26.62 -57.63
N ALA A 780 50.44 26.84 -57.79
CA ALA A 780 51.26 26.21 -58.83
C ALA A 780 51.52 24.69 -58.60
N THR A 781 51.01 24.09 -57.52
CA THR A 781 51.29 22.71 -57.11
C THR A 781 50.09 21.77 -57.26
N GLN A 782 49.07 21.83 -56.38
CA GLN A 782 47.84 21.03 -56.48
C GLN A 782 46.62 21.72 -55.84
N VAL A 783 45.39 21.32 -56.20
CA VAL A 783 44.16 21.78 -55.50
C VAL A 783 43.90 20.94 -54.25
N ILE A 784 43.90 19.61 -54.36
CA ILE A 784 43.79 18.67 -53.24
C ILE A 784 45.11 17.94 -53.07
N ASN A 785 45.67 17.98 -51.86
CA ASN A 785 46.82 17.18 -51.46
C ASN A 785 46.36 16.04 -50.54
N LEU A 786 46.61 14.79 -50.92
CA LEU A 786 46.41 13.63 -50.04
C LEU A 786 47.60 13.54 -49.08
N ALA A 787 47.42 14.05 -47.87
CA ALA A 787 48.45 14.12 -46.84
C ALA A 787 48.58 12.77 -46.14
N THR A 788 49.80 12.22 -46.05
CA THR A 788 50.08 10.97 -45.33
C THR A 788 50.74 11.26 -43.99
N SER A 789 50.34 10.56 -42.92
CA SER A 789 51.03 10.62 -41.63
C SER A 789 52.06 9.49 -41.51
N GLY A 790 53.35 9.83 -41.44
CA GLY A 790 54.43 8.92 -41.03
C GLY A 790 54.81 7.81 -42.00
N SER A 791 53.95 6.80 -42.19
CA SER A 791 54.27 5.54 -42.91
C SER A 791 54.16 5.62 -44.44
N GLY A 792 53.59 6.72 -44.97
CA GLY A 792 53.42 6.94 -46.41
C GLY A 792 52.29 6.13 -47.06
N ILE A 793 51.32 5.65 -46.26
CA ILE A 793 50.07 5.01 -46.71
C ILE A 793 48.92 6.03 -46.58
N PHE A 794 48.00 6.03 -47.55
CA PHE A 794 46.75 6.80 -47.51
C PHE A 794 45.54 5.89 -47.71
N THR A 795 44.52 6.07 -46.88
CA THR A 795 43.19 5.46 -46.93
C THR A 795 42.16 6.58 -46.94
N GLY A 796 41.22 6.58 -47.87
CA GLY A 796 40.23 7.64 -47.98
C GLY A 796 39.74 7.81 -49.41
N GLY A 797 39.02 8.89 -49.66
CA GLY A 797 38.39 9.05 -50.96
C GLY A 797 37.84 10.42 -51.27
N ILE A 798 37.58 10.63 -52.54
CA ILE A 798 36.81 11.78 -53.01
C ILE A 798 35.61 11.31 -53.83
N GLN A 799 34.48 11.97 -53.63
CA GLN A 799 33.28 11.68 -54.40
C GLN A 799 32.59 12.95 -54.88
N ASN A 800 32.17 12.95 -56.15
CA ASN A 800 31.37 14.01 -56.75
C ASN A 800 32.01 15.41 -56.61
N LEU A 801 33.33 15.57 -56.76
CA LEU A 801 33.95 16.90 -56.67
C LEU A 801 34.14 17.53 -58.04
N ILE A 802 33.97 18.86 -58.14
CA ILE A 802 34.48 19.64 -59.27
C ILE A 802 35.75 20.35 -58.78
N VAL A 803 36.89 19.98 -59.34
CA VAL A 803 38.20 20.49 -58.92
C VAL A 803 38.82 21.32 -60.05
N SER A 804 39.17 22.58 -59.76
CA SER A 804 39.72 23.52 -60.75
C SER A 804 41.06 24.11 -60.26
N ASN A 805 42.13 23.91 -61.03
CA ASN A 805 43.40 24.60 -60.81
C ASN A 805 43.56 25.72 -61.85
N LEU A 806 43.54 26.98 -61.40
CA LEU A 806 43.78 28.15 -62.26
C LEU A 806 45.28 28.49 -62.40
N GLY A 807 46.14 27.84 -61.62
CA GLY A 807 47.59 27.87 -61.73
C GLY A 807 48.14 26.78 -62.66
N SER A 808 49.43 26.47 -62.52
CA SER A 808 50.11 25.44 -63.34
C SER A 808 50.12 24.03 -62.72
N GLY A 809 49.46 23.84 -61.57
CA GLY A 809 49.52 22.62 -60.78
C GLY A 809 48.49 21.56 -61.17
N SER A 810 48.54 20.41 -60.50
CA SER A 810 47.58 19.31 -60.64
C SER A 810 46.23 19.62 -59.97
N GLY A 811 45.17 18.87 -60.33
CA GLY A 811 43.91 18.89 -59.58
C GLY A 811 44.05 18.19 -58.23
N VAL A 812 44.37 16.89 -58.25
CA VAL A 812 44.61 16.08 -57.05
C VAL A 812 46.03 15.52 -57.12
N ALA A 813 46.77 15.58 -56.03
CA ALA A 813 48.11 14.99 -55.93
C ALA A 813 48.23 14.17 -54.64
N ALA A 814 48.98 13.07 -54.72
CA ALA A 814 49.31 12.21 -53.59
C ALA A 814 50.83 12.13 -53.45
N ASN A 815 51.33 12.29 -52.22
CA ASN A 815 52.74 12.05 -51.90
C ASN A 815 52.86 10.82 -50.99
N ALA A 816 52.58 9.64 -51.57
CA ALA A 816 52.61 8.35 -50.87
C ALA A 816 53.87 7.57 -51.25
N THR A 817 54.58 7.03 -50.25
CA THR A 817 55.79 6.22 -50.43
C THR A 817 55.54 4.72 -50.22
N GLY A 818 54.29 4.33 -49.89
CA GLY A 818 53.83 2.94 -49.72
C GLY A 818 52.52 2.64 -50.49
N ALA A 819 52.10 1.37 -50.48
CA ALA A 819 50.85 0.95 -51.12
C ALA A 819 49.64 1.60 -50.41
N SER A 820 48.90 2.45 -51.14
CA SER A 820 47.77 3.23 -50.62
C SER A 820 46.45 2.82 -51.29
N SER A 821 45.34 2.91 -50.56
CA SER A 821 44.00 2.62 -51.05
C SER A 821 43.18 3.91 -51.09
N PHE A 822 43.24 4.61 -52.21
CA PHE A 822 42.50 5.85 -52.45
C PHE A 822 41.37 5.64 -53.45
N ILE A 823 40.16 6.10 -53.11
CA ILE A 823 38.94 5.85 -53.88
C ILE A 823 38.45 7.15 -54.52
N VAL A 824 38.34 7.17 -55.85
CA VAL A 824 37.75 8.28 -56.60
C VAL A 824 36.43 7.83 -57.20
N ARG A 825 35.34 8.54 -56.90
CA ARG A 825 34.00 8.30 -57.44
C ARG A 825 33.36 9.58 -57.93
N ASN A 826 32.38 9.45 -58.82
CA ASN A 826 31.64 10.57 -59.41
C ASN A 826 30.18 10.22 -59.64
#